data_AF-A0AAW2ZD57-F1
#
_entry.id   AF-A0AAW2ZD57-F1
#
_cell.length_a   1.000
_cell.length_b   1.000
_cell.length_c   1.000
_cell.angle_alpha   90.00
_cell.angle_beta   90.00
_cell.angle_gamma   90.00
#
_symmetry.space_group_name_H-M   'P 1'
#
loop_
_entity.id
_entity.type
_entity.pdbx_description
1 polymer ?
#
loop_
_entity_poly.entity_id
_entity_poly.type
_entity_poly.pdbx_seq_one_letter_code
_entity_poly.pdbx_strand_id
1 'polypeptide(L)'
;MDKLCDALQFKRITDQWVGVIHLDKKFVHARVALDNVWNNKNQSDGSFGNDYLRKYIAKFMPNIVKKPNHYQNSNAEFSYIFPGPMAVQFNRKYMDKINDREYWITEKSDGVRSMMLNIYERGFPRWMNNGRALSLRDNCILESLVKAGGTPQVKLSDGKDYVLNFEKGVMRHQEQDYKISRHSGWTFSYFFDRNFEFYLSYQEFTFVTPQTVERWANFKPGSDTTVVMQDVVLVDGEIVFNIIENRYNYSIYDVVVCTCESPTEVDGRVQNQTQILSFVNKSMTARIEAMRNIVCSPHHFFHLKIARTSPPRLQIVPKRFYAKNKLEEVLSYIKQDPQKKHSYIYKGYNHNDGLVFTPDSGQEYPFAPGKNEHLLKWKWPDRLSCDFKAVYRYTQGSQDYYDLYFANREFDGLYRRAPLLMPDQKTATLSREAPNGIILECFLKANTGEWTVELIRHDKSNGNGFIVISSTLENMIENITTDDLNEVCMNLAKSDSEEHMIQLQDLFERTIVSNNATMHLRLSLNKRKNEINVQYSIQGTQQQWPEWPLYTVLSSCVWDKELDVENFALDAFEMRNERYLYVECIFVPHIGKYKIISLKGDEQRCCADQVLSSLETMVTTWFKIKDTHQRPSIDQGDAPPAKKPKTNV
;
A
#
# COMPACT_ATOMS: atom_id res chain seq x y z
N MET A 1 12.27 -2.54 -5.01
CA MET A 1 13.14 -2.17 -3.89
C MET A 1 14.62 -2.32 -4.23
N ASP A 2 15.02 -3.39 -4.95
CA ASP A 2 16.42 -3.63 -5.33
C ASP A 2 17.13 -2.44 -6.02
N LYS A 3 16.49 -1.76 -6.99
CA LYS A 3 17.06 -0.56 -7.63
C LYS A 3 17.29 0.62 -6.66
N LEU A 4 16.46 0.74 -5.63
CA LEU A 4 16.61 1.77 -4.59
C LEU A 4 17.71 1.42 -3.59
N CYS A 5 17.97 0.12 -3.38
CA CYS A 5 18.89 -0.33 -2.35
C CYS A 5 20.33 0.17 -2.58
N ASP A 6 20.80 0.16 -3.83
CA ASP A 6 22.14 0.66 -4.15
C ASP A 6 22.28 2.16 -3.86
N ALA A 7 21.25 2.95 -4.19
CA ALA A 7 21.23 4.39 -3.91
C ALA A 7 21.17 4.68 -2.40
N LEU A 8 20.39 3.89 -1.66
CA LEU A 8 20.13 4.05 -0.23
C LEU A 8 21.11 3.32 0.68
N GLN A 9 22.12 2.65 0.12
CA GLN A 9 23.10 1.84 0.86
C GLN A 9 22.44 0.74 1.70
N PHE A 10 21.41 0.11 1.13
CA PHE A 10 20.78 -1.06 1.72
C PHE A 10 21.38 -2.32 1.11
N LYS A 11 21.36 -3.39 1.90
CA LYS A 11 21.76 -4.71 1.41
C LYS A 11 20.72 -5.73 1.71
N ARG A 12 20.27 -6.43 0.66
CA ARG A 12 19.43 -7.60 0.80
C ARG A 12 20.15 -8.63 1.66
N ILE A 13 19.46 -9.16 2.67
CA ILE A 13 20.02 -10.16 3.56
C ILE A 13 20.10 -11.50 2.80
N THR A 14 21.32 -12.00 2.64
CA THR A 14 21.63 -13.32 2.07
C THR A 14 22.55 -14.08 3.04
N ASP A 15 22.71 -15.39 2.84
CA ASP A 15 23.54 -16.25 3.71
C ASP A 15 24.98 -15.73 3.90
N GLN A 16 25.53 -15.01 2.93
CA GLN A 16 26.86 -14.39 3.01
C GLN A 16 26.94 -13.21 3.98
N TRP A 17 25.85 -12.44 4.13
CA TRP A 17 25.78 -11.31 5.08
C TRP A 17 25.47 -11.75 6.50
N VAL A 18 24.85 -12.91 6.66
CA VAL A 18 24.58 -13.53 7.96
C VAL A 18 25.89 -13.69 8.76
N GLY A 19 26.97 -14.15 8.12
CA GLY A 19 28.29 -14.28 8.75
C GLY A 19 28.90 -12.96 9.25
N VAL A 20 28.59 -11.82 8.61
CA VAL A 20 29.08 -10.49 9.02
C VAL A 20 28.31 -9.95 10.22
N ILE A 21 27.01 -10.25 10.32
CA ILE A 21 26.18 -9.94 11.49
C ILE A 21 26.55 -10.83 12.69
N HIS A 22 27.15 -12.00 12.43
CA HIS A 22 27.60 -12.99 13.43
C HIS A 22 28.94 -12.66 14.10
N LEU A 23 29.45 -11.43 13.97
CA LEU A 23 30.73 -11.05 14.60
C LEU A 23 30.75 -11.27 16.10
N ASP A 24 29.61 -11.29 16.79
CA ASP A 24 29.53 -11.77 18.17
C ASP A 24 28.45 -12.86 18.29
N LYS A 25 28.80 -14.07 18.76
CA LYS A 25 27.82 -15.13 19.06
C LYS A 25 26.73 -14.65 20.04
N LYS A 26 26.97 -13.52 20.74
CA LYS A 26 25.97 -12.82 21.55
C LYS A 26 24.81 -12.20 20.77
N PHE A 27 24.94 -11.98 19.46
CA PHE A 27 23.80 -11.59 18.60
C PHE A 27 22.67 -12.62 18.66
N VAL A 28 23.04 -13.90 18.84
CA VAL A 28 22.13 -15.03 19.00
C VAL A 28 21.64 -15.15 20.45
N HIS A 29 22.40 -14.66 21.44
CA HIS A 29 22.04 -14.70 22.87
C HIS A 29 21.28 -13.47 23.40
N ALA A 30 21.20 -12.37 22.65
CA ALA A 30 20.24 -11.29 22.94
C ALA A 30 18.77 -11.81 22.99
N ARG A 31 18.57 -13.02 22.45
CA ARG A 31 17.36 -13.82 22.53
C ARG A 31 17.19 -14.67 23.80
N VAL A 32 18.21 -14.98 24.60
CA VAL A 32 18.03 -15.79 25.84
C VAL A 32 17.16 -15.06 26.88
N ALA A 33 17.08 -13.72 26.84
CA ALA A 33 16.14 -12.95 27.67
C ALA A 33 14.68 -12.98 27.15
N LEU A 34 14.44 -13.41 25.90
CA LEU A 34 13.10 -13.56 25.31
C LEU A 34 12.67 -15.04 25.14
N ASP A 35 13.62 -15.99 25.22
CA ASP A 35 13.38 -17.44 25.18
C ASP A 35 12.65 -17.95 26.44
N ASN A 36 12.65 -17.21 27.56
CA ASN A 36 11.80 -17.55 28.71
C ASN A 36 10.29 -17.39 28.44
N VAL A 37 9.89 -16.82 27.31
CA VAL A 37 8.48 -16.73 26.86
C VAL A 37 8.16 -17.77 25.77
N TRP A 38 9.17 -18.50 25.25
CA TRP A 38 8.99 -19.56 24.25
C TRP A 38 9.66 -20.87 24.71
N ASN A 39 9.23 -21.40 25.84
CA ASN A 39 9.53 -22.78 26.20
C ASN A 39 8.65 -23.74 25.40
N ASN A 40 9.13 -24.14 24.22
CA ASN A 40 9.09 -25.55 23.81
C ASN A 40 9.92 -25.82 22.53
N LYS A 41 10.96 -26.62 22.74
CA LYS A 41 11.58 -27.65 21.89
C LYS A 41 11.78 -27.39 20.39
N ASN A 42 13.04 -27.63 20.02
CA ASN A 42 13.57 -28.00 18.69
C ASN A 42 13.62 -26.87 17.65
N GLN A 43 14.83 -26.42 17.33
CA GLN A 43 15.52 -26.83 16.10
C GLN A 43 16.85 -26.11 15.95
N SER A 44 17.88 -26.93 15.77
CA SER A 44 19.06 -26.64 14.97
C SER A 44 18.63 -26.51 13.51
N ASP A 45 18.55 -25.30 12.97
CA ASP A 45 18.54 -25.11 11.52
C ASP A 45 19.28 -23.82 11.14
N GLY A 46 20.20 -23.96 10.19
CA GLY A 46 21.19 -22.96 9.81
C GLY A 46 20.67 -21.77 8.98
N SER A 47 19.37 -21.49 8.95
CA SER A 47 18.77 -20.39 8.17
C SER A 47 18.49 -19.15 9.03
N PHE A 48 19.54 -18.60 9.65
CA PHE A 48 19.43 -17.65 10.76
C PHE A 48 19.11 -16.19 10.39
N GLY A 49 19.05 -15.82 9.12
CA GLY A 49 18.87 -14.42 8.69
C GLY A 49 17.40 -14.00 8.60
N ASN A 50 16.83 -14.14 7.41
CA ASN A 50 15.44 -13.77 7.14
C ASN A 50 14.46 -14.50 8.05
N ASP A 51 14.60 -15.81 8.23
CA ASP A 51 13.64 -16.59 9.03
C ASP A 51 13.62 -16.17 10.52
N TYR A 52 14.76 -15.76 11.08
CA TYR A 52 14.80 -15.20 12.42
C TYR A 52 13.99 -13.90 12.52
N LEU A 53 14.20 -12.97 11.59
CA LEU A 53 13.47 -11.69 11.58
C LEU A 53 11.97 -11.93 11.37
N ARG A 54 11.60 -12.87 10.50
CA ARG A 54 10.22 -13.29 10.28
C ARG A 54 9.59 -13.83 11.57
N LYS A 55 10.29 -14.72 12.28
CA LYS A 55 9.87 -15.23 13.60
C LYS A 55 9.77 -14.13 14.66
N TYR A 56 10.70 -13.17 14.64
CA TYR A 56 10.69 -12.04 15.56
C TYR A 56 9.46 -11.15 15.35
N ILE A 57 9.13 -10.80 14.10
CA ILE A 57 7.90 -10.06 13.78
C ILE A 57 6.66 -10.87 14.16
N ALA A 58 6.66 -12.19 13.91
CA ALA A 58 5.52 -13.05 14.26
C ALA A 58 5.20 -13.04 15.76
N LYS A 59 6.18 -12.78 16.64
CA LYS A 59 5.96 -12.60 18.08
C LYS A 59 5.06 -11.40 18.38
N PHE A 60 5.20 -10.31 17.62
CA PHE A 60 4.38 -9.12 17.76
C PHE A 60 3.10 -9.17 16.93
N MET A 61 3.07 -10.05 15.92
CA MET A 61 1.99 -10.20 14.94
C MET A 61 1.73 -11.68 14.63
N PRO A 62 0.99 -12.41 15.49
CA PRO A 62 0.88 -13.86 15.38
C PRO A 62 0.18 -14.34 14.09
N ASN A 63 -0.61 -13.48 13.44
CA ASN A 63 -1.42 -13.83 12.28
C ASN A 63 -0.68 -13.80 10.94
N ILE A 64 0.63 -13.56 10.94
CA ILE A 64 1.42 -13.41 9.69
C ILE A 64 1.93 -14.75 9.14
N VAL A 65 1.83 -15.84 9.90
CA VAL A 65 2.26 -17.17 9.50
C VAL A 65 1.09 -17.92 8.87
N LYS A 66 1.18 -18.29 7.58
CA LYS A 66 0.23 -19.23 6.98
C LYS A 66 0.59 -20.64 7.41
N LYS A 67 -0.37 -21.30 8.07
CA LYS A 67 -0.29 -22.75 8.26
C LYS A 67 -0.42 -23.43 6.89
N PRO A 68 0.35 -24.49 6.61
CA PRO A 68 0.14 -25.30 5.42
C PRO A 68 -1.30 -25.83 5.40
N ASN A 69 -1.94 -25.85 4.24
CA ASN A 69 -3.24 -26.50 4.08
C ASN A 69 -3.07 -28.00 4.39
N HIS A 70 -3.92 -28.55 5.26
CA HIS A 70 -3.86 -29.95 5.75
C HIS A 70 -3.88 -31.05 4.67
N TYR A 71 -4.04 -30.70 3.38
CA TYR A 71 -4.12 -31.63 2.25
C TYR A 71 -2.86 -31.71 1.36
N GLN A 72 -1.80 -30.94 1.65
CA GLN A 72 -0.54 -31.03 0.89
C GLN A 72 0.65 -31.20 1.84
N ASN A 73 1.31 -32.36 1.73
CA ASN A 73 2.63 -32.77 2.25
C ASN A 73 3.05 -32.25 3.64
N SER A 74 3.37 -33.17 4.54
CA SER A 74 3.98 -32.93 5.87
C SER A 74 5.35 -32.22 5.85
N ASN A 75 5.86 -31.84 4.67
CA ASN A 75 7.10 -31.08 4.46
C ASN A 75 6.86 -29.66 3.92
N ALA A 76 5.62 -29.15 3.92
CA ALA A 76 5.34 -27.81 3.43
C ALA A 76 5.92 -26.72 4.35
N GLU A 77 6.84 -25.91 3.81
CA GLU A 77 7.41 -24.76 4.49
C GLU A 77 6.32 -23.75 4.92
N PHE A 78 6.49 -23.16 6.10
CA PHE A 78 5.65 -22.03 6.52
C PHE A 78 5.82 -20.89 5.52
N SER A 79 4.71 -20.43 4.93
CA SER A 79 4.71 -19.20 4.14
C SER A 79 4.30 -18.02 5.00
N TYR A 80 5.03 -16.92 4.91
CA TYR A 80 4.71 -15.70 5.66
C TYR A 80 3.90 -14.74 4.78
N ILE A 81 2.98 -14.01 5.40
CA ILE A 81 2.21 -12.93 4.77
C ILE A 81 2.80 -11.61 5.22
N PHE A 82 2.88 -10.65 4.31
CA PHE A 82 3.19 -9.28 4.67
C PHE A 82 2.22 -8.76 5.75
N PRO A 83 2.72 -8.23 6.87
CA PRO A 83 1.90 -7.88 8.03
C PRO A 83 1.02 -6.64 7.84
N GLY A 84 1.42 -5.73 6.95
CA GLY A 84 0.72 -4.47 6.76
C GLY A 84 -0.65 -4.64 6.06
N PRO A 85 -1.68 -3.91 6.51
CA PRO A 85 -3.00 -3.95 5.89
C PRO A 85 -2.99 -3.41 4.46
N MET A 86 -3.85 -3.93 3.59
CA MET A 86 -3.97 -3.52 2.19
C MET A 86 -5.26 -2.72 1.96
N ALA A 87 -5.09 -1.50 1.47
CA ALA A 87 -6.20 -0.60 1.14
C ALA A 87 -7.00 -1.09 -0.07
N VAL A 88 -8.32 -0.93 0.02
CA VAL A 88 -9.27 -1.20 -1.06
C VAL A 88 -9.55 0.05 -1.86
N GLN A 89 -9.86 -0.10 -3.15
CA GLN A 89 -10.25 1.03 -3.97
C GLN A 89 -11.55 1.65 -3.43
N PHE A 90 -11.57 2.97 -3.28
CA PHE A 90 -12.75 3.74 -2.90
C PHE A 90 -13.81 3.59 -3.99
N ASN A 91 -15.05 3.32 -3.62
CA ASN A 91 -16.19 3.28 -4.53
C ASN A 91 -17.45 3.79 -3.80
N ARG A 92 -18.54 4.03 -4.54
CA ARG A 92 -19.72 4.73 -3.99
C ARG A 92 -20.37 4.02 -2.81
N LYS A 93 -20.34 2.68 -2.75
CA LYS A 93 -20.85 1.92 -1.60
C LYS A 93 -20.16 2.22 -0.26
N TYR A 94 -19.00 2.90 -0.26
CA TYR A 94 -18.33 3.34 0.96
C TYR A 94 -18.69 4.77 1.38
N MET A 95 -19.43 5.53 0.57
CA MET A 95 -19.77 6.92 0.88
C MET A 95 -20.55 7.01 2.21
N ASP A 96 -21.53 6.15 2.42
CA ASP A 96 -22.28 6.07 3.69
C ASP A 96 -21.34 5.79 4.88
N LYS A 97 -20.39 4.85 4.72
CA LYS A 97 -19.42 4.53 5.77
C LYS A 97 -18.55 5.74 6.13
N ILE A 98 -18.18 6.58 5.18
CA ILE A 98 -17.36 7.77 5.44
C ILE A 98 -18.19 8.86 6.09
N ASN A 99 -19.45 9.01 5.69
CA ASN A 99 -20.37 9.96 6.29
C ASN A 99 -20.56 9.65 7.79
N ASP A 100 -20.78 8.38 8.11
CA ASP A 100 -21.16 7.92 9.46
C ASP A 100 -19.99 7.71 10.42
N ARG A 101 -18.73 7.77 9.94
CA ARG A 101 -17.55 7.38 10.73
C ARG A 101 -16.46 8.42 10.69
N GLU A 102 -15.60 8.39 11.72
CA GLU A 102 -14.39 9.20 11.76
C GLU A 102 -13.30 8.59 10.87
N TYR A 103 -12.79 9.42 9.97
CA TYR A 103 -11.75 9.08 9.02
C TYR A 103 -10.66 10.14 9.01
N TRP A 104 -9.43 9.66 8.86
CA TRP A 104 -8.27 10.46 8.54
C TRP A 104 -7.95 10.38 7.06
N ILE A 105 -7.55 11.51 6.49
CA ILE A 105 -7.12 11.65 5.10
C ILE A 105 -5.62 11.91 5.07
N THR A 106 -4.94 11.19 4.18
CA THR A 106 -3.57 11.51 3.76
C THR A 106 -3.49 11.56 2.25
N GLU A 107 -2.57 12.37 1.74
CA GLU A 107 -2.14 12.27 0.35
C GLU A 107 -1.58 10.86 0.08
N LYS A 108 -1.86 10.29 -1.08
CA LYS A 108 -1.28 9.02 -1.50
C LYS A 108 -0.01 9.30 -2.31
N SER A 109 1.14 8.97 -1.72
CA SER A 109 2.44 9.24 -2.32
C SER A 109 2.70 8.22 -3.43
N ASP A 110 3.38 8.64 -4.48
CA ASP A 110 3.97 7.72 -5.46
C ASP A 110 5.35 7.26 -4.93
N GLY A 111 5.37 6.15 -4.21
CA GLY A 111 6.57 5.62 -3.58
C GLY A 111 6.59 4.10 -3.49
N VAL A 112 7.61 3.60 -2.79
CA VAL A 112 7.77 2.16 -2.53
C VAL A 112 7.40 1.89 -1.07
N ARG A 113 6.23 1.28 -0.86
CA ARG A 113 5.81 0.79 0.46
C ARG A 113 6.85 -0.16 1.05
N SER A 114 7.30 0.14 2.25
CA SER A 114 8.21 -0.71 3.02
C SER A 114 7.96 -0.49 4.50
N MET A 115 7.99 -1.56 5.29
CA MET A 115 7.99 -1.48 6.74
C MET A 115 9.42 -1.44 7.25
N MET A 116 9.61 -0.82 8.41
CA MET A 116 10.91 -0.75 9.07
C MET A 116 10.83 -1.41 10.44
N LEU A 117 11.68 -2.39 10.66
CA LEU A 117 11.99 -2.98 11.95
C LEU A 117 13.36 -2.46 12.40
N ASN A 118 13.38 -1.75 13.52
CA ASN A 118 14.58 -1.24 14.14
C ASN A 118 14.78 -1.92 15.49
N ILE A 119 15.99 -2.43 15.73
CA ILE A 119 16.35 -3.20 16.94
C ILE A 119 17.63 -2.61 17.51
N TYR A 120 17.61 -2.27 18.79
CA TYR A 120 18.80 -1.84 19.50
C TYR A 120 19.47 -3.00 20.26
N GLU A 121 20.76 -3.21 20.00
CA GLU A 121 21.58 -4.23 20.67
C GLU A 121 22.66 -3.58 21.52
N ARG A 122 22.50 -3.65 22.84
CA ARG A 122 23.39 -3.02 23.84
C ARG A 122 24.82 -3.55 23.79
N GLY A 123 24.99 -4.84 23.49
CA GLY A 123 26.30 -5.50 23.50
C GLY A 123 27.10 -5.34 22.22
N PHE A 124 26.51 -4.82 21.14
CA PHE A 124 27.17 -4.78 19.84
C PHE A 124 28.31 -3.74 19.82
N PRO A 125 29.50 -4.08 19.30
CA PRO A 125 30.63 -3.16 19.25
C PRO A 125 30.33 -1.96 18.33
N ARG A 126 30.70 -0.77 18.79
CA ARG A 126 30.57 0.50 18.06
C ARG A 126 31.91 1.20 17.97
N TRP A 127 32.42 1.37 16.77
CA TRP A 127 33.62 2.13 16.48
C TRP A 127 33.29 3.58 16.12
N MET A 128 33.97 4.50 16.77
CA MET A 128 33.86 5.94 16.54
C MET A 128 35.16 6.46 15.95
N ASN A 129 35.08 7.38 14.99
CA ASN A 129 36.20 8.14 14.44
C ASN A 129 36.02 9.63 14.80
N ASN A 130 36.94 10.18 15.59
CA ASN A 130 36.89 11.57 16.09
C ASN A 130 35.53 11.92 16.71
N GLY A 131 34.94 10.97 17.45
CA GLY A 131 33.62 11.13 18.09
C GLY A 131 32.41 10.95 17.17
N ARG A 132 32.61 10.55 15.89
CA ARG A 132 31.52 10.22 14.96
C ARG A 132 31.44 8.71 14.73
N ALA A 133 30.24 8.14 14.77
CA ALA A 133 30.04 6.73 14.50
C ALA A 133 30.41 6.39 13.04
N LEU A 134 31.12 5.28 12.86
CA LEU A 134 31.37 4.71 11.53
C LEU A 134 30.11 4.00 10.99
N SER A 135 30.05 3.74 9.68
CA SER A 135 28.95 2.95 9.10
C SER A 135 28.94 1.52 9.64
N LEU A 136 27.80 0.82 9.57
CA LEU A 136 27.74 -0.59 10.02
C LEU A 136 28.78 -1.45 9.30
N ARG A 137 28.95 -1.24 7.99
CA ARG A 137 29.93 -1.96 7.17
C ARG A 137 31.35 -1.75 7.69
N ASP A 138 31.76 -0.50 7.87
CA ASP A 138 33.10 -0.15 8.34
C ASP A 138 33.32 -0.65 9.78
N ASN A 139 32.30 -0.55 10.62
CA ASN A 139 32.30 -1.07 11.99
C ASN A 139 32.57 -2.58 12.02
N CYS A 140 31.86 -3.34 11.20
CA CYS A 140 32.05 -4.79 11.09
C CYS A 140 33.44 -5.15 10.56
N ILE A 141 33.97 -4.41 9.58
CA ILE A 141 35.32 -4.63 9.06
C ILE A 141 36.35 -4.43 10.19
N LEU A 142 36.28 -3.32 10.91
CA LEU A 142 37.21 -3.03 12.02
C LEU A 142 37.13 -4.09 13.12
N GLU A 143 35.91 -4.47 13.53
CA GLU A 143 35.72 -5.49 14.55
C GLU A 143 36.24 -6.87 14.12
N SER A 144 36.09 -7.22 12.84
CA SER A 144 36.65 -8.46 12.28
C SER A 144 38.17 -8.47 12.35
N LEU A 145 38.82 -7.35 12.02
CA LEU A 145 40.28 -7.20 12.06
C LEU A 145 40.82 -7.31 13.49
N VAL A 146 40.16 -6.68 14.46
CA VAL A 146 40.52 -6.81 15.87
C VAL A 146 40.44 -8.26 16.33
N LYS A 147 39.39 -8.98 15.97
CA LYS A 147 39.20 -10.39 16.35
C LYS A 147 40.19 -11.34 15.69
N ALA A 148 40.58 -11.05 14.45
CA ALA A 148 41.58 -11.83 13.72
C ALA A 148 43.02 -11.62 14.21
N GLY A 149 43.26 -10.68 15.16
CA GLY A 149 44.61 -10.30 15.58
C GLY A 149 45.42 -9.66 14.45
N GLY A 150 44.75 -9.06 13.46
CA GLY A 150 45.31 -8.67 12.17
C GLY A 150 45.95 -7.27 12.11
N THR A 151 46.87 -7.14 11.16
CA THR A 151 47.79 -6.02 10.83
C THR A 151 47.14 -4.80 10.16
N PRO A 152 47.88 -3.68 9.96
CA PRO A 152 47.35 -2.34 10.09
C PRO A 152 47.02 -1.77 8.71
N GLN A 153 46.15 -2.40 7.91
CA GLN A 153 45.61 -1.77 6.70
C GLN A 153 44.14 -2.18 6.47
N VAL A 154 43.27 -1.18 6.30
CA VAL A 154 41.85 -1.36 6.01
C VAL A 154 41.39 -0.35 4.98
N LYS A 155 40.59 -0.78 4.02
CA LYS A 155 39.89 0.11 3.11
C LYS A 155 38.47 0.32 3.58
N LEU A 156 38.14 1.55 3.99
CA LEU A 156 36.79 1.89 4.45
C LEU A 156 35.90 2.35 3.30
N SER A 157 34.62 2.56 3.60
CA SER A 157 33.59 2.92 2.63
C SER A 157 33.76 4.31 2.01
N ASP A 158 34.67 5.14 2.54
CA ASP A 158 35.11 6.39 1.92
C ASP A 158 36.17 6.19 0.81
N GLY A 159 36.56 4.93 0.55
CA GLY A 159 37.52 4.55 -0.47
C GLY A 159 38.98 4.77 -0.08
N LYS A 160 39.25 5.21 1.15
CA LYS A 160 40.61 5.46 1.65
C LYS A 160 41.19 4.22 2.31
N ASP A 161 42.50 4.04 2.13
CA ASP A 161 43.29 3.01 2.78
C ASP A 161 43.88 3.56 4.08
N TYR A 162 43.60 2.87 5.19
CA TYR A 162 43.92 3.32 6.53
C TYR A 162 44.81 2.35 7.26
N VAL A 163 45.81 2.85 7.97
CA VAL A 163 46.69 2.08 8.83
C VAL A 163 46.20 2.10 10.28
N LEU A 164 45.82 0.96 10.82
CA LEU A 164 45.22 0.84 12.15
C LEU A 164 46.29 0.60 13.23
N ASN A 165 46.27 1.41 14.28
CA ASN A 165 47.01 1.18 15.51
C ASN A 165 46.01 1.13 16.67
N PHE A 166 45.56 -0.08 17.02
CA PHE A 166 44.58 -0.29 18.07
C PHE A 166 45.10 0.04 19.47
N GLU A 167 46.41 -0.16 19.73
CA GLU A 167 47.04 0.18 21.01
C GLU A 167 47.02 1.70 21.27
N LYS A 168 47.29 2.48 20.23
CA LYS A 168 47.25 3.95 20.30
C LYS A 168 45.84 4.51 20.11
N GLY A 169 44.87 3.68 19.70
CA GLY A 169 43.52 4.13 19.35
C GLY A 169 43.54 5.11 18.17
N VAL A 170 44.36 4.85 17.15
CA VAL A 170 44.52 5.74 15.99
C VAL A 170 44.41 4.95 14.71
N MET A 171 43.75 5.55 13.72
CA MET A 171 43.71 5.10 12.34
C MET A 171 44.37 6.18 11.48
N ARG A 172 45.37 5.84 10.66
CA ARG A 172 46.18 6.78 9.87
C ARG A 172 45.88 6.65 8.39
N HIS A 173 45.59 7.75 7.70
CA HIS A 173 45.58 7.79 6.24
C HIS A 173 46.61 8.80 5.77
N GLN A 174 47.58 8.32 4.98
CA GLN A 174 48.75 9.13 4.59
C GLN A 174 49.44 9.70 5.85
N GLU A 175 49.48 11.02 6.01
CA GLU A 175 50.08 11.74 7.14
C GLU A 175 49.06 12.20 8.20
N GLN A 176 47.78 11.89 8.03
CA GLN A 176 46.73 12.34 8.95
C GLN A 176 46.30 11.22 9.91
N ASP A 177 46.34 11.53 11.21
CA ASP A 177 45.88 10.65 12.28
C ASP A 177 44.42 10.95 12.67
N TYR A 178 43.62 9.88 12.75
CA TYR A 178 42.23 9.90 13.15
C TYR A 178 42.08 9.10 14.44
N LYS A 179 41.56 9.73 15.50
CA LYS A 179 41.36 9.05 16.79
C LYS A 179 40.18 8.10 16.68
N ILE A 180 40.39 6.83 17.00
CA ILE A 180 39.35 5.82 17.05
C ILE A 180 39.08 5.36 18.49
N SER A 181 37.82 5.10 18.80
CA SER A 181 37.42 4.53 20.08
C SER A 181 36.36 3.45 19.89
N ARG A 182 36.41 2.43 20.77
CA ARG A 182 35.45 1.32 20.77
C ARG A 182 34.48 1.50 21.94
N HIS A 183 33.20 1.53 21.61
CA HIS A 183 32.05 1.62 22.50
C HIS A 183 31.13 0.40 22.29
N SER A 184 30.01 0.36 22.99
CA SER A 184 28.98 -0.68 22.90
C SER A 184 27.61 -0.07 22.59
N GLY A 185 26.76 -0.81 21.88
CA GLY A 185 25.40 -0.42 21.53
C GLY A 185 25.28 -0.09 20.05
N TRP A 186 24.38 -0.74 19.33
CA TRP A 186 24.12 -0.45 17.92
C TRP A 186 22.65 -0.61 17.55
N THR A 187 22.19 0.21 16.62
CA THR A 187 20.82 0.14 16.10
C THR A 187 20.77 -0.49 14.71
N PHE A 188 20.18 -1.67 14.61
CA PHE A 188 19.98 -2.37 13.34
C PHE A 188 18.65 -1.97 12.73
N SER A 189 18.69 -1.45 11.50
CA SER A 189 17.49 -1.02 10.77
C SER A 189 17.25 -1.92 9.58
N TYR A 190 16.17 -2.68 9.65
CA TYR A 190 15.72 -3.61 8.62
C TYR A 190 14.50 -3.03 7.92
N PHE A 191 14.60 -2.85 6.62
CA PHE A 191 13.47 -2.52 5.76
C PHE A 191 12.97 -3.80 5.10
N PHE A 192 11.66 -3.99 5.01
CA PHE A 192 11.10 -5.12 4.28
C PHE A 192 9.90 -4.72 3.44
N ASP A 193 9.74 -5.40 2.32
CA ASP A 193 8.72 -5.10 1.33
C ASP A 193 7.53 -6.08 1.41
N ARG A 194 6.61 -5.97 0.45
CA ARG A 194 5.41 -6.82 0.36
C ARG A 194 5.70 -8.30 0.10
N ASN A 195 6.89 -8.63 -0.40
CA ASN A 195 7.33 -10.01 -0.56
C ASN A 195 7.95 -10.56 0.74
N PHE A 196 7.97 -9.76 1.81
CA PHE A 196 8.55 -10.10 3.10
C PHE A 196 10.05 -10.43 2.99
N GLU A 197 10.71 -9.72 2.07
CA GLU A 197 12.16 -9.72 1.86
C GLU A 197 12.81 -8.59 2.67
N PHE A 198 13.86 -8.90 3.42
CA PHE A 198 14.52 -7.94 4.31
C PHE A 198 15.81 -7.38 3.72
N TYR A 199 15.98 -6.09 3.97
CA TYR A 199 17.08 -5.26 3.55
C TYR A 199 17.66 -4.56 4.77
N LEU A 200 18.92 -4.84 5.08
CA LEU A 200 19.64 -4.18 6.16
C LEU A 200 20.19 -2.84 5.68
N SER A 201 19.93 -1.77 6.43
CA SER A 201 20.57 -0.49 6.19
C SER A 201 21.99 -0.45 6.77
N TYR A 202 22.94 0.08 6.01
CA TYR A 202 24.27 0.41 6.55
C TYR A 202 24.27 1.71 7.35
N GLN A 203 23.27 2.56 7.11
CA GLN A 203 23.03 3.76 7.88
C GLN A 203 22.33 3.41 9.18
N GLU A 204 22.84 3.97 10.28
CA GLU A 204 22.18 3.84 11.57
C GLU A 204 21.01 4.82 11.68
N PHE A 205 19.81 4.30 11.90
CA PHE A 205 18.65 5.08 12.35
C PHE A 205 18.52 4.88 13.85
N THR A 206 18.67 5.95 14.62
CA THR A 206 18.63 5.89 16.08
C THR A 206 17.29 6.36 16.61
N PHE A 207 16.64 5.54 17.43
CA PHE A 207 15.40 5.90 18.11
C PHE A 207 15.64 5.92 19.61
N VAL A 208 15.59 7.12 20.21
CA VAL A 208 15.67 7.30 21.67
C VAL A 208 14.27 7.32 22.28
N THR A 209 14.17 7.06 23.57
CA THR A 209 12.90 7.12 24.31
C THR A 209 12.40 8.57 24.41
N PRO A 210 11.08 8.80 24.51
CA PRO A 210 10.55 10.14 24.81
C PRO A 210 11.15 10.76 26.07
N GLN A 211 11.39 9.94 27.10
CA GLN A 211 11.98 10.37 28.35
C GLN A 211 13.42 10.87 28.18
N THR A 212 14.17 10.32 27.22
CA THR A 212 15.48 10.88 26.84
C THR A 212 15.33 12.31 26.33
N VAL A 213 14.34 12.58 25.49
CA VAL A 213 14.06 13.93 24.98
C VAL A 213 13.72 14.87 26.13
N GLU A 214 12.86 14.44 27.05
CA GLU A 214 12.45 15.25 28.22
C GLU A 214 13.65 15.61 29.11
N ARG A 215 14.56 14.67 29.39
CA ARG A 215 15.78 14.91 30.17
C ARG A 215 16.68 15.94 29.49
N TRP A 216 16.92 15.76 28.20
CA TRP A 216 17.83 16.62 27.43
C TRP A 216 17.24 18.00 27.12
N ALA A 217 15.92 18.11 26.92
CA ALA A 217 15.24 19.38 26.72
C ALA A 217 15.29 20.27 27.98
N ASN A 218 15.30 19.65 29.16
CA ASN A 218 15.37 20.34 30.45
C ASN A 218 16.79 20.34 31.05
N PHE A 219 17.83 20.14 30.22
CA PHE A 219 19.21 20.01 30.68
C PHE A 219 19.65 21.20 31.55
N LYS A 220 20.18 20.88 32.73
CA LYS A 220 20.87 21.81 33.62
C LYS A 220 22.25 21.23 33.96
N PRO A 221 23.29 22.04 34.20
CA PRO A 221 24.57 21.51 34.67
C PRO A 221 24.38 20.58 35.87
N GLY A 222 24.83 19.32 35.75
CA GLY A 222 24.67 18.28 36.78
C GLY A 222 23.39 17.43 36.68
N SER A 223 22.50 17.67 35.72
CA SER A 223 21.32 16.82 35.47
C SER A 223 21.68 15.51 34.77
N ASP A 224 20.85 14.47 34.96
CA ASP A 224 20.98 13.21 34.22
C ASP A 224 20.82 13.45 32.71
N THR A 225 21.86 13.11 31.94
CA THR A 225 21.90 13.17 30.47
C THR A 225 21.94 11.79 29.82
N THR A 226 21.57 10.75 30.58
CA THR A 226 21.53 9.38 30.06
C THR A 226 20.64 9.31 28.83
N VAL A 227 21.21 8.77 27.75
CA VAL A 227 20.50 8.50 26.50
C VAL A 227 19.99 7.07 26.57
N VAL A 228 18.68 6.91 26.55
CA VAL A 228 18.03 5.60 26.55
C VAL A 228 17.45 5.34 25.16
N MET A 229 17.86 4.23 24.56
CA MET A 229 17.40 3.80 23.25
C MET A 229 16.09 3.03 23.36
N GLN A 230 15.31 3.07 22.29
CA GLN A 230 14.20 2.14 22.08
C GLN A 230 14.76 0.78 21.68
N ASP A 231 14.45 -0.26 22.46
CA ASP A 231 14.92 -1.62 22.20
C ASP A 231 14.32 -2.17 20.88
N VAL A 232 13.09 -1.77 20.55
CA VAL A 232 12.44 -2.09 19.27
C VAL A 232 11.53 -0.96 18.78
N VAL A 233 11.52 -0.73 17.46
CA VAL A 233 10.55 0.10 16.73
C VAL A 233 10.13 -0.64 15.46
N LEU A 234 8.83 -0.86 15.30
CA LEU A 234 8.22 -1.46 14.11
C LEU A 234 7.14 -0.53 13.56
N VAL A 235 7.37 -0.03 12.35
CA VAL A 235 6.51 0.98 11.71
C VAL A 235 6.19 0.59 10.27
N ASP A 236 5.07 1.13 9.76
CA ASP A 236 4.71 1.06 8.35
C ASP A 236 4.89 2.42 7.68
N GLY A 237 5.35 2.38 6.45
CA GLY A 237 5.79 3.56 5.74
C GLY A 237 6.00 3.33 4.25
N GLU A 238 6.52 4.37 3.62
CA GLU A 238 6.80 4.40 2.19
C GLU A 238 8.04 5.25 1.91
N ILE A 239 8.88 4.74 1.03
CA ILE A 239 10.07 5.45 0.57
C ILE A 239 9.65 6.29 -0.64
N VAL A 240 9.71 7.61 -0.48
CA VAL A 240 9.28 8.61 -1.46
C VAL A 240 10.48 9.48 -1.82
N PHE A 241 10.59 9.86 -3.09
CA PHE A 241 11.63 10.78 -3.53
C PHE A 241 11.15 12.23 -3.40
N ASN A 242 11.91 13.04 -2.65
CA ASN A 242 11.69 14.48 -2.55
C ASN A 242 12.40 15.18 -3.73
N ILE A 243 11.62 15.76 -4.63
CA ILE A 243 12.13 16.41 -5.85
C ILE A 243 12.87 17.73 -5.57
N ILE A 244 12.50 18.46 -4.51
CA ILE A 244 13.13 19.75 -4.16
C ILE A 244 14.49 19.50 -3.53
N GLU A 245 14.55 18.57 -2.58
CA GLU A 245 15.76 18.28 -1.82
C GLU A 245 16.66 17.25 -2.52
N ASN A 246 16.22 16.70 -3.66
CA ASN A 246 16.92 15.70 -4.46
C ASN A 246 17.39 14.50 -3.62
N ARG A 247 16.51 13.97 -2.77
CA ARG A 247 16.82 12.90 -1.81
C ARG A 247 15.59 12.08 -1.46
N TYR A 248 15.79 10.92 -0.84
CA TYR A 248 14.70 10.06 -0.41
C TYR A 248 14.25 10.36 1.02
N ASN A 249 12.95 10.24 1.25
CA ASN A 249 12.31 10.27 2.55
C ASN A 249 11.66 8.91 2.82
N TYR A 250 11.77 8.42 4.05
CA TYR A 250 10.92 7.36 4.58
C TYR A 250 9.75 7.99 5.32
N SER A 251 8.62 8.08 4.62
CA SER A 251 7.37 8.65 5.14
C SER A 251 6.67 7.59 5.97
N ILE A 252 6.78 7.67 7.30
CA ILE A 252 6.08 6.79 8.23
C ILE A 252 4.61 7.23 8.28
N TYR A 253 3.68 6.29 8.12
CA TYR A 253 2.24 6.56 8.23
C TYR A 253 1.53 5.64 9.21
N ASP A 254 2.19 4.62 9.77
CA ASP A 254 1.61 3.81 10.83
C ASP A 254 2.69 3.33 11.81
N VAL A 255 2.29 3.09 13.06
CA VAL A 255 3.16 2.52 14.10
C VAL A 255 2.52 1.26 14.64
N VAL A 256 3.30 0.19 14.73
CA VAL A 256 2.80 -1.10 15.20
C VAL A 256 3.29 -1.38 16.61
N VAL A 257 4.59 -1.28 16.81
CA VAL A 257 5.23 -1.56 18.10
C VAL A 257 6.35 -0.56 18.30
N CYS A 258 6.49 -0.04 19.51
CA CYS A 258 7.68 0.68 19.92
C CYS A 258 7.96 0.43 21.41
N THR A 259 9.01 1.03 21.93
CA THR A 259 9.37 0.90 23.35
C THR A 259 9.52 2.26 23.99
N CYS A 260 9.15 2.36 25.26
CA CYS A 260 9.36 3.56 26.06
C CYS A 260 9.89 3.19 27.44
N GLU A 261 10.34 4.18 28.20
CA GLU A 261 10.59 3.98 29.62
C GLU A 261 9.28 4.16 30.40
N SER A 262 9.04 3.30 31.37
CA SER A 262 7.94 3.44 32.31
C SER A 262 8.49 3.32 33.74
N PRO A 263 8.10 4.21 34.66
CA PRO A 263 8.45 4.06 36.07
C PRO A 263 7.75 2.83 36.63
N THR A 264 8.53 1.92 37.17
CA THR A 264 8.06 0.70 37.84
C THR A 264 8.60 0.68 39.25
N GLU A 265 7.74 0.39 40.21
CA GLU A 265 8.14 0.27 41.60
C GLU A 265 8.59 -1.18 41.83
N VAL A 266 9.89 -1.35 42.08
CA VAL A 266 10.50 -2.64 42.39
C VAL A 266 11.16 -2.50 43.76
N ASP A 267 10.71 -3.29 44.74
CA ASP A 267 11.21 -3.28 46.11
C ASP A 267 11.18 -1.89 46.79
N GLY A 268 10.12 -1.10 46.57
CA GLY A 268 9.95 0.24 47.14
C GLY A 268 10.87 1.31 46.55
N ARG A 269 11.52 1.02 45.41
CA ARG A 269 12.30 1.98 44.63
C ARG A 269 11.72 2.12 43.23
N VAL A 270 11.54 3.35 42.76
CA VAL A 270 11.13 3.63 41.38
C VAL A 270 12.32 3.41 40.46
N GLN A 271 12.22 2.42 39.57
CA GLN A 271 13.16 2.17 38.49
C GLN A 271 12.46 2.31 37.15
N ASN A 272 13.12 2.94 36.18
CA ASN A 272 12.60 3.02 34.82
C ASN A 272 12.93 1.70 34.09
N GLN A 273 11.89 0.94 33.72
CA GLN A 273 12.03 -0.24 32.89
C GLN A 273 11.56 0.05 31.47
N THR A 274 12.20 -0.58 30.48
CA THR A 274 11.71 -0.52 29.10
C THR A 274 10.41 -1.31 28.99
N GLN A 275 9.35 -0.67 28.53
CA GLN A 275 8.06 -1.29 28.25
C GLN A 275 7.81 -1.35 26.75
N ILE A 276 7.27 -2.49 26.28
CA ILE A 276 6.81 -2.66 24.90
C ILE A 276 5.40 -2.10 24.79
N LEU A 277 5.20 -1.16 23.85
CA LEU A 277 3.92 -0.59 23.50
C LEU A 277 3.43 -1.21 22.19
N SER A 278 2.25 -1.84 22.21
CA SER A 278 1.58 -2.36 21.00
C SER A 278 0.43 -1.45 20.59
N PHE A 279 0.42 -1.12 19.30
CA PHE A 279 -0.55 -0.23 18.66
C PHE A 279 -1.51 -0.97 17.70
N VAL A 280 -1.38 -2.30 17.60
CA VAL A 280 -2.12 -3.13 16.64
C VAL A 280 -3.62 -2.86 16.64
N ASN A 281 -4.25 -2.76 17.81
CA ASN A 281 -5.70 -2.55 17.96
C ASN A 281 -6.06 -1.14 18.46
N LYS A 282 -5.10 -0.21 18.46
CA LYS A 282 -5.34 1.18 18.92
C LYS A 282 -6.02 1.99 17.82
N SER A 283 -6.67 3.09 18.18
CA SER A 283 -7.23 4.02 17.19
C SER A 283 -6.14 4.65 16.34
N MET A 284 -6.49 5.10 15.14
CA MET A 284 -5.55 5.80 14.27
C MET A 284 -5.04 7.08 14.94
N THR A 285 -5.87 7.81 15.69
CA THR A 285 -5.44 8.96 16.51
C THR A 285 -4.29 8.61 17.44
N ALA A 286 -4.43 7.54 18.23
CA ALA A 286 -3.37 7.09 19.13
C ALA A 286 -2.10 6.66 18.37
N ARG A 287 -2.24 6.09 17.18
CA ARG A 287 -1.12 5.72 16.31
C ARG A 287 -0.43 6.95 15.71
N ILE A 288 -1.18 7.99 15.30
CA ILE A 288 -0.63 9.27 14.81
C ILE A 288 0.16 9.96 15.92
N GLU A 289 -0.37 9.99 17.14
CA GLU A 289 0.31 10.57 18.30
C GLU A 289 1.60 9.82 18.63
N ALA A 290 1.56 8.49 18.67
CA ALA A 290 2.75 7.67 18.92
C ALA A 290 3.80 7.79 17.80
N MET A 291 3.38 7.78 16.53
CA MET A 291 4.26 8.03 15.39
C MET A 291 4.99 9.37 15.55
N ARG A 292 4.30 10.44 15.92
CA ARG A 292 4.91 11.77 16.08
C ARG A 292 5.77 11.85 17.34
N ASN A 293 5.21 11.52 18.49
CA ASN A 293 5.78 11.85 19.80
C ASN A 293 6.71 10.78 20.35
N ILE A 294 6.53 9.52 19.95
CA ILE A 294 7.34 8.40 20.43
C ILE A 294 8.39 7.98 19.40
N VAL A 295 8.11 8.08 18.10
CA VAL A 295 9.02 7.61 17.05
C VAL A 295 9.77 8.75 16.38
N CYS A 296 9.08 9.62 15.63
CA CYS A 296 9.73 10.58 14.75
C CYS A 296 10.40 11.73 15.52
N SER A 297 9.69 12.40 16.44
CA SER A 297 10.26 13.54 17.16
C SER A 297 11.47 13.16 18.01
N PRO A 298 11.49 12.04 18.77
CA PRO A 298 12.70 11.60 19.48
C PRO A 298 13.87 11.28 18.56
N HIS A 299 13.63 10.61 17.42
CA HIS A 299 14.66 10.38 16.42
C HIS A 299 15.29 11.69 15.92
N HIS A 300 14.46 12.64 15.49
CA HIS A 300 14.94 13.94 15.00
C HIS A 300 15.67 14.72 16.08
N PHE A 301 15.15 14.73 17.31
CA PHE A 301 15.78 15.41 18.44
C PHE A 301 17.18 14.85 18.71
N PHE A 302 17.34 13.53 18.73
CA PHE A 302 18.64 12.89 18.92
C PHE A 302 19.65 13.36 17.87
N HIS A 303 19.31 13.28 16.59
CA HIS A 303 20.22 13.67 15.52
C HIS A 303 20.56 15.17 15.52
N LEU A 304 19.59 16.04 15.82
CA LEU A 304 19.79 17.49 15.82
C LEU A 304 20.50 18.02 17.07
N LYS A 305 20.15 17.52 18.26
CA LYS A 305 20.59 18.10 19.54
C LYS A 305 21.69 17.30 20.22
N ILE A 306 21.64 15.97 20.14
CA ILE A 306 22.55 15.07 20.86
C ILE A 306 23.73 14.67 19.97
N ALA A 307 23.46 13.98 18.86
CA ALA A 307 24.49 13.48 17.97
C ALA A 307 25.08 14.56 17.05
N ARG A 308 24.33 15.63 16.78
CA ARG A 308 24.72 16.75 15.88
C ARG A 308 25.23 16.24 14.53
N THR A 309 24.52 15.28 13.96
CA THR A 309 24.89 14.63 12.69
C THR A 309 24.20 15.30 11.50
N SER A 310 24.85 15.25 10.34
CA SER A 310 24.23 15.66 9.07
C SER A 310 23.01 14.79 8.72
N PRO A 311 22.06 15.29 7.91
CA PRO A 311 20.88 14.55 7.53
C PRO A 311 21.23 13.23 6.84
N PRO A 312 20.51 12.14 7.14
CA PRO A 312 20.69 10.87 6.44
C PRO A 312 20.32 10.97 4.96
N ARG A 313 20.82 10.04 4.13
CA ARG A 313 20.42 9.94 2.70
C ARG A 313 18.93 9.62 2.56
N LEU A 314 18.43 8.85 3.51
CA LEU A 314 17.01 8.57 3.69
C LEU A 314 16.53 9.25 4.96
N GLN A 315 15.72 10.30 4.86
CA GLN A 315 15.20 10.97 6.06
C GLN A 315 13.86 10.39 6.50
N ILE A 316 13.74 10.12 7.79
CA ILE A 316 12.46 9.76 8.41
C ILE A 316 11.58 11.00 8.46
N VAL A 317 10.34 10.87 7.97
CA VAL A 317 9.34 11.94 8.00
C VAL A 317 8.00 11.35 8.47
N PRO A 318 7.33 11.92 9.48
CA PRO A 318 5.96 11.52 9.79
C PRO A 318 5.02 12.04 8.70
N LYS A 319 4.18 11.16 8.14
CA LYS A 319 3.14 11.56 7.19
C LYS A 319 2.10 12.43 7.91
N ARG A 320 1.57 13.42 7.20
CA ARG A 320 0.57 14.34 7.76
C ARG A 320 -0.83 13.80 7.51
N PHE A 321 -1.54 13.54 8.61
CA PHE A 321 -2.94 13.15 8.64
C PHE A 321 -3.82 14.38 8.90
N TYR A 322 -4.97 14.39 8.24
CA TYR A 322 -5.98 15.43 8.31
C TYR A 322 -7.32 14.78 8.64
N ALA A 323 -8.15 15.40 9.48
CA ALA A 323 -9.52 14.90 9.68
C ALA A 323 -10.31 14.98 8.36
N LYS A 324 -11.32 14.14 8.17
CA LYS A 324 -12.09 14.07 6.90
C LYS A 324 -12.63 15.44 6.45
N ASN A 325 -13.10 16.24 7.39
CA ASN A 325 -13.60 17.61 7.16
C ASN A 325 -12.51 18.63 6.76
N LYS A 326 -11.26 18.20 6.57
CA LYS A 326 -10.15 19.00 6.04
C LYS A 326 -9.74 18.58 4.63
N LEU A 327 -10.58 17.83 3.91
CA LEU A 327 -10.28 17.38 2.54
C LEU A 327 -9.86 18.55 1.63
N GLU A 328 -10.57 19.67 1.64
CA GLU A 328 -10.20 20.86 0.84
C GLU A 328 -8.80 21.39 1.15
N GLU A 329 -8.40 21.38 2.43
CA GLU A 329 -7.04 21.77 2.83
C GLU A 329 -6.02 20.82 2.20
N VAL A 330 -6.28 19.51 2.21
CA VAL A 330 -5.40 18.50 1.59
C VAL A 330 -5.30 18.72 0.08
N LEU A 331 -6.45 18.88 -0.59
CA LEU A 331 -6.53 19.12 -2.04
C LEU A 331 -5.84 20.43 -2.43
N SER A 332 -5.89 21.46 -1.58
CA SER A 332 -5.20 22.73 -1.85
C SER A 332 -3.68 22.57 -2.00
N TYR A 333 -3.11 21.55 -1.36
CA TYR A 333 -1.69 21.21 -1.43
C TYR A 333 -1.32 20.33 -2.61
N ILE A 334 -2.28 19.76 -3.33
CA ILE A 334 -2.00 18.91 -4.49
C ILE A 334 -2.21 19.73 -5.75
N LYS A 335 -1.17 19.82 -6.59
CA LYS A 335 -1.22 20.53 -7.87
C LYS A 335 -0.84 19.59 -8.99
N GLN A 336 -1.46 19.75 -10.14
CA GLN A 336 -1.03 19.03 -11.33
C GLN A 336 0.40 19.47 -11.69
N ASP A 337 1.23 18.51 -12.06
CA ASP A 337 2.58 18.73 -12.52
C ASP A 337 2.55 19.55 -13.83
N PRO A 338 3.21 20.73 -13.88
CA PRO A 338 3.25 21.56 -15.08
C PRO A 338 3.92 20.88 -16.28
N GLN A 339 4.80 19.91 -16.04
CA GLN A 339 5.62 19.27 -17.07
C GLN A 339 5.00 17.95 -17.58
N LYS A 340 4.16 17.31 -16.77
CA LYS A 340 3.60 15.99 -17.07
C LYS A 340 2.09 15.99 -16.86
N LYS A 341 1.33 15.89 -17.96
CA LYS A 341 -0.11 15.70 -17.90
C LYS A 341 -0.43 14.42 -17.11
N HIS A 342 -1.50 14.44 -16.30
CA HIS A 342 -1.89 13.29 -15.46
C HIS A 342 -0.77 12.91 -14.46
N SER A 343 -0.06 13.90 -13.93
CA SER A 343 0.87 13.75 -12.80
C SER A 343 0.52 14.83 -11.80
N TYR A 344 0.58 14.49 -10.52
CA TYR A 344 0.21 15.39 -9.43
C TYR A 344 1.35 15.45 -8.42
N ILE A 345 1.54 16.63 -7.83
CA ILE A 345 2.59 16.91 -6.87
C ILE A 345 1.97 17.46 -5.59
N TYR A 346 2.21 16.77 -4.47
CA TYR A 346 1.85 17.22 -3.14
C TYR A 346 2.91 18.19 -2.59
N LYS A 347 2.45 19.38 -2.18
CA LYS A 347 3.26 20.48 -1.60
C LYS A 347 4.49 20.87 -2.42
N GLY A 348 4.49 20.57 -3.72
CA GLY A 348 5.61 20.85 -4.61
C GLY A 348 6.82 19.92 -4.43
N TYR A 349 6.77 18.88 -3.59
CA TYR A 349 7.96 18.06 -3.30
C TYR A 349 7.79 16.55 -3.45
N ASN A 350 6.57 16.01 -3.51
CA ASN A 350 6.32 14.58 -3.69
C ASN A 350 5.32 14.34 -4.82
N HIS A 351 5.59 13.36 -5.68
CA HIS A 351 4.56 12.85 -6.59
C HIS A 351 3.41 12.22 -5.80
N ASN A 352 2.20 12.42 -6.30
CA ASN A 352 0.95 12.01 -5.69
C ASN A 352 0.10 11.25 -6.72
N ASP A 353 -0.51 10.15 -6.28
CA ASP A 353 -1.39 9.34 -7.11
C ASP A 353 -2.83 9.23 -6.55
N GLY A 354 -3.16 10.05 -5.55
CA GLY A 354 -4.52 10.18 -5.02
C GLY A 354 -4.56 10.45 -3.52
N LEU A 355 -5.52 9.82 -2.83
CA LEU A 355 -5.77 9.97 -1.39
C LEU A 355 -5.93 8.62 -0.70
N VAL A 356 -5.64 8.56 0.59
CA VAL A 356 -5.92 7.41 1.46
C VAL A 356 -6.83 7.86 2.60
N PHE A 357 -7.92 7.13 2.79
CA PHE A 357 -8.87 7.29 3.87
C PHE A 357 -8.65 6.17 4.88
N THR A 358 -8.20 6.54 6.08
CA THR A 358 -7.88 5.62 7.17
C THR A 358 -8.91 5.81 8.28
N PRO A 359 -9.72 4.80 8.64
CA PRO A 359 -10.71 4.96 9.69
C PRO A 359 -10.00 5.13 11.05
N ASP A 360 -10.60 5.89 11.96
CA ASP A 360 -10.00 6.09 13.28
C ASP A 360 -10.14 4.84 14.17
N SER A 361 -11.21 4.06 14.01
CA SER A 361 -11.48 2.90 14.86
C SER A 361 -10.43 1.80 14.75
N GLY A 362 -9.80 1.43 15.87
CA GLY A 362 -8.90 0.29 15.96
C GLY A 362 -9.57 -1.07 15.79
N GLN A 363 -10.90 -1.14 15.90
CA GLN A 363 -11.67 -2.37 15.62
C GLN A 363 -11.90 -2.57 14.11
N GLU A 364 -12.10 -1.47 13.37
CA GLU A 364 -12.30 -1.51 11.91
C GLU A 364 -10.98 -1.52 11.16
N TYR A 365 -9.96 -0.88 11.73
CA TYR A 365 -8.60 -0.85 11.22
C TYR A 365 -7.60 -1.31 12.28
N PRO A 366 -7.67 -2.60 12.67
CA PRO A 366 -6.56 -3.25 13.34
C PRO A 366 -5.41 -3.40 12.35
N PHE A 367 -4.18 -3.25 12.84
CA PHE A 367 -3.00 -3.50 12.03
C PHE A 367 -2.83 -5.00 11.81
N ALA A 368 -3.41 -5.51 10.71
CA ALA A 368 -3.46 -6.93 10.40
C ALA A 368 -3.15 -7.20 8.92
N PRO A 369 -2.57 -8.38 8.62
CA PRO A 369 -2.25 -8.75 7.25
C PRO A 369 -3.53 -8.91 6.42
N GLY A 370 -3.45 -8.54 5.13
CA GLY A 370 -4.53 -8.77 4.17
C GLY A 370 -5.33 -7.51 3.83
N LYS A 371 -6.39 -7.71 3.05
CA LYS A 371 -7.30 -6.65 2.59
C LYS A 371 -8.13 -6.14 3.77
N ASN A 372 -8.13 -4.84 4.01
CA ASN A 372 -9.01 -4.19 5.00
C ASN A 372 -10.08 -3.38 4.25
N GLU A 373 -11.36 -3.72 4.42
CA GLU A 373 -12.47 -3.09 3.70
C GLU A 373 -12.80 -1.65 4.14
N HIS A 374 -12.22 -1.18 5.24
CA HIS A 374 -12.40 0.16 5.78
C HIS A 374 -11.23 1.09 5.46
N LEU A 375 -10.04 0.56 5.16
CA LEU A 375 -8.90 1.32 4.66
C LEU A 375 -9.07 1.56 3.15
N LEU A 376 -9.40 2.78 2.74
CA LEU A 376 -9.75 3.09 1.36
C LEU A 376 -8.64 3.89 0.67
N LYS A 377 -8.44 3.65 -0.63
CA LYS A 377 -7.59 4.46 -1.49
C LYS A 377 -8.44 5.01 -2.63
N TRP A 378 -8.40 6.31 -2.84
CA TRP A 378 -8.95 6.97 -4.01
C TRP A 378 -7.80 7.36 -4.92
N LYS A 379 -8.00 7.21 -6.23
CA LYS A 379 -7.06 7.64 -7.26
C LYS A 379 -7.73 8.69 -8.12
N TRP A 380 -6.94 9.59 -8.69
CA TRP A 380 -7.42 10.50 -9.71
C TRP A 380 -8.13 9.71 -10.83
N PRO A 381 -9.30 10.15 -11.32
CA PRO A 381 -10.06 9.41 -12.34
C PRO A 381 -9.26 9.11 -13.61
N ASP A 382 -8.33 10.00 -13.97
CA ASP A 382 -7.40 9.88 -15.10
C ASP A 382 -6.14 9.05 -14.79
N ARG A 383 -6.02 8.51 -13.57
CA ARG A 383 -4.91 7.63 -13.10
C ARG A 383 -5.38 6.21 -12.78
N LEU A 384 -6.57 5.84 -13.23
CA LEU A 384 -7.07 4.48 -13.14
C LEU A 384 -6.44 3.63 -14.25
N SER A 385 -5.63 2.65 -13.84
CA SER A 385 -4.89 1.75 -14.72
C SER A 385 -5.14 0.28 -14.34
N CYS A 386 -4.94 -0.61 -15.30
CA CYS A 386 -4.96 -2.06 -15.14
C CYS A 386 -3.65 -2.64 -15.66
N ASP A 387 -3.06 -3.59 -14.94
CA ASP A 387 -1.97 -4.38 -15.47
C ASP A 387 -2.50 -5.60 -16.22
N PHE A 388 -2.14 -5.76 -17.48
CA PHE A 388 -2.46 -6.95 -18.27
C PHE A 388 -1.19 -7.71 -18.60
N LYS A 389 -1.29 -9.04 -18.65
CA LYS A 389 -0.31 -9.80 -19.43
C LYS A 389 -0.69 -9.66 -20.90
N ALA A 390 0.13 -9.00 -21.69
CA ALA A 390 -0.10 -8.74 -23.09
C ALA A 390 0.76 -9.66 -23.95
N VAL A 391 0.14 -10.40 -24.86
CA VAL A 391 0.82 -11.28 -25.84
C VAL A 391 0.59 -10.71 -27.22
N TYR A 392 1.66 -10.27 -27.89
CA TYR A 392 1.59 -9.79 -29.26
C TYR A 392 1.09 -10.89 -30.21
N ARG A 393 0.22 -10.52 -31.17
CA ARG A 393 -0.33 -11.46 -32.16
C ARG A 393 0.04 -11.07 -33.58
N TYR A 394 -0.36 -9.89 -34.02
CA TYR A 394 -0.11 -9.41 -35.38
C TYR A 394 -0.25 -7.90 -35.45
N THR A 395 0.26 -7.33 -36.53
CA THR A 395 0.04 -5.93 -36.90
C THR A 395 -0.97 -5.88 -38.04
N GLN A 396 -1.98 -5.00 -37.92
CA GLN A 396 -2.92 -4.70 -38.99
C GLN A 396 -2.82 -3.21 -39.33
N GLY A 397 -2.33 -2.90 -40.53
CA GLY A 397 -1.99 -1.53 -40.91
C GLY A 397 -0.84 -1.01 -40.06
N SER A 398 -1.06 0.10 -39.33
CA SER A 398 -0.09 0.70 -38.39
C SER A 398 -0.31 0.30 -36.92
N GLN A 399 -1.28 -0.59 -36.64
CA GLN A 399 -1.73 -0.89 -35.29
C GLN A 399 -1.39 -2.33 -34.89
N ASP A 400 -0.81 -2.49 -33.70
CA ASP A 400 -0.46 -3.81 -33.15
C ASP A 400 -1.60 -4.36 -32.28
N TYR A 401 -1.95 -5.62 -32.52
CA TYR A 401 -2.97 -6.35 -31.78
C TYR A 401 -2.36 -7.30 -30.78
N TYR A 402 -2.90 -7.26 -29.56
CA TYR A 402 -2.47 -8.06 -28.43
C TYR A 402 -3.64 -8.86 -27.88
N ASP A 403 -3.38 -10.09 -27.45
CA ASP A 403 -4.26 -10.77 -26.50
C ASP A 403 -3.91 -10.26 -25.10
N LEU A 404 -4.92 -9.69 -24.43
CA LEU A 404 -4.81 -9.20 -23.05
C LEU A 404 -5.34 -10.26 -22.10
N TYR A 405 -4.55 -10.61 -21.09
CA TYR A 405 -4.92 -11.59 -20.09
C TYR A 405 -4.97 -10.98 -18.68
N PHE A 406 -5.97 -11.42 -17.91
CA PHE A 406 -6.03 -11.23 -16.47
C PHE A 406 -5.50 -12.46 -15.74
N ALA A 407 -4.92 -12.26 -14.56
CA ALA A 407 -4.39 -13.34 -13.75
C ALA A 407 -5.50 -14.09 -13.01
N ASN A 408 -5.41 -15.42 -12.95
CA ASN A 408 -6.16 -16.26 -12.04
C ASN A 408 -5.21 -17.23 -11.31
N ARG A 409 -5.66 -17.90 -10.24
CA ARG A 409 -4.78 -18.72 -9.38
C ARG A 409 -4.06 -19.83 -10.14
N GLU A 410 -4.70 -20.41 -11.15
CA GLU A 410 -4.23 -21.61 -11.85
C GLU A 410 -3.87 -21.34 -13.32
N PHE A 411 -4.44 -20.29 -13.92
CA PHE A 411 -4.24 -19.97 -15.33
C PHE A 411 -4.45 -18.47 -15.59
N ASP A 412 -4.04 -18.00 -16.76
CA ASP A 412 -4.35 -16.66 -17.24
C ASP A 412 -5.66 -16.69 -18.03
N GLY A 413 -6.64 -15.88 -17.65
CA GLY A 413 -7.90 -15.75 -18.37
C GLY A 413 -7.77 -14.73 -19.50
N LEU A 414 -8.18 -15.10 -20.71
CA LEU A 414 -8.22 -14.17 -21.84
C LEU A 414 -9.30 -13.13 -21.56
N TYR A 415 -8.93 -11.85 -21.53
CA TYR A 415 -9.89 -10.75 -21.51
C TYR A 415 -10.40 -10.52 -22.94
N ARG A 416 -9.52 -10.07 -23.84
CA ARG A 416 -9.86 -9.86 -25.26
C ARG A 416 -8.63 -9.72 -26.11
N ARG A 417 -8.82 -9.81 -27.43
CA ARG A 417 -7.86 -9.30 -28.41
C ARG A 417 -8.20 -7.85 -28.73
N ALA A 418 -7.24 -6.95 -28.56
CA ALA A 418 -7.44 -5.52 -28.82
C ALA A 418 -6.17 -4.84 -29.34
N PRO A 419 -6.30 -3.73 -30.09
CA PRO A 419 -5.17 -2.87 -30.37
C PRO A 419 -4.70 -2.17 -29.09
N LEU A 420 -3.39 -1.96 -28.97
CA LEU A 420 -2.81 -1.15 -27.89
C LEU A 420 -2.13 0.10 -28.45
N LEU A 421 -2.43 1.25 -27.87
CA LEU A 421 -1.70 2.48 -28.15
C LEU A 421 -0.41 2.50 -27.33
N MET A 422 0.73 2.45 -28.00
CA MET A 422 2.05 2.42 -27.37
C MET A 422 2.55 3.84 -27.06
N PRO A 423 3.26 4.05 -25.94
CA PRO A 423 3.79 5.37 -25.57
C PRO A 423 5.01 5.75 -26.41
N ASP A 424 5.77 4.75 -26.87
CA ASP A 424 7.00 4.93 -27.64
C ASP A 424 7.37 3.66 -28.43
N GLN A 425 8.28 3.81 -29.40
CA GLN A 425 8.72 2.71 -30.26
C GLN A 425 9.49 1.63 -29.51
N LYS A 426 10.23 1.98 -28.45
CA LYS A 426 11.03 1.01 -27.68
C LYS A 426 10.11 0.05 -26.93
N THR A 427 9.07 0.57 -26.29
CA THR A 427 8.03 -0.20 -25.62
C THR A 427 7.34 -1.14 -26.60
N ALA A 428 6.98 -0.65 -27.79
CA ALA A 428 6.38 -1.46 -28.86
C ALA A 428 7.29 -2.61 -29.32
N THR A 429 8.59 -2.34 -29.53
CA THR A 429 9.55 -3.37 -29.93
C THR A 429 9.69 -4.44 -28.84
N LEU A 430 9.91 -4.04 -27.58
CA LEU A 430 10.07 -4.96 -26.46
C LEU A 430 8.83 -5.83 -26.23
N SER A 431 7.62 -5.28 -26.44
CA SER A 431 6.39 -6.06 -26.29
C SER A 431 6.16 -7.05 -27.44
N ARG A 432 6.58 -6.74 -28.67
CA ARG A 432 6.53 -7.67 -29.81
C ARG A 432 7.48 -8.84 -29.66
N GLU A 433 8.68 -8.57 -29.12
CA GLU A 433 9.75 -9.56 -28.97
C GLU A 433 9.57 -10.48 -27.76
N ALA A 434 8.54 -10.28 -26.92
CA ALA A 434 8.29 -11.08 -25.73
C ALA A 434 7.44 -12.34 -26.06
N PRO A 435 8.04 -13.54 -26.23
CA PRO A 435 7.31 -14.73 -26.72
C PRO A 435 6.25 -15.24 -25.74
N ASN A 436 6.46 -15.04 -24.43
CA ASN A 436 5.54 -15.47 -23.38
C ASN A 436 4.62 -14.34 -22.90
N GLY A 437 4.61 -13.22 -23.64
CA GLY A 437 3.96 -11.98 -23.24
C GLY A 437 4.76 -11.18 -22.21
N ILE A 438 4.28 -9.97 -21.96
CA ILE A 438 4.88 -9.00 -21.05
C ILE A 438 3.79 -8.35 -20.22
N ILE A 439 4.10 -7.93 -18.98
CA ILE A 439 3.14 -7.21 -18.16
C ILE A 439 3.16 -5.73 -18.53
N LEU A 440 2.03 -5.21 -19.01
CA LEU A 440 1.84 -3.81 -19.38
C LEU A 440 0.84 -3.17 -18.43
N GLU A 441 1.17 -1.99 -17.91
CA GLU A 441 0.22 -1.13 -17.23
C GLU A 441 -0.49 -0.25 -18.25
N CYS A 442 -1.81 -0.38 -18.34
CA CYS A 442 -2.64 0.28 -19.34
C CYS A 442 -3.74 1.12 -18.69
N PHE A 443 -4.05 2.28 -19.28
CA PHE A 443 -5.25 3.06 -18.95
C PHE A 443 -6.24 3.02 -20.11
N LEU A 444 -7.53 3.11 -19.79
CA LEU A 444 -8.61 3.13 -20.78
C LEU A 444 -8.95 4.57 -21.15
N LYS A 445 -8.90 4.91 -22.44
CA LYS A 445 -9.45 6.16 -22.93
C LYS A 445 -10.97 6.05 -22.99
N ALA A 446 -11.64 6.56 -21.95
CA ALA A 446 -13.08 6.35 -21.78
C ALA A 446 -13.92 6.78 -23.00
N ASN A 447 -13.56 7.88 -23.68
CA ASN A 447 -14.28 8.38 -24.85
C ASN A 447 -14.20 7.45 -26.09
N THR A 448 -13.07 6.77 -26.30
CA THR A 448 -12.85 5.89 -27.46
C THR A 448 -12.98 4.41 -27.14
N GLY A 449 -12.84 4.01 -25.87
CA GLY A 449 -12.77 2.60 -25.46
C GLY A 449 -11.40 1.95 -25.74
N GLU A 450 -10.38 2.74 -26.07
CA GLU A 450 -9.05 2.23 -26.43
C GLU A 450 -8.12 2.15 -25.23
N TRP A 451 -7.42 1.02 -25.10
CA TRP A 451 -6.35 0.85 -24.10
C TRP A 451 -5.06 1.49 -24.58
N THR A 452 -4.46 2.31 -23.71
CA THR A 452 -3.16 2.95 -23.93
C THR A 452 -2.17 2.45 -22.89
N VAL A 453 -0.98 2.08 -23.33
CA VAL A 453 0.10 1.58 -22.47
C VAL A 453 0.80 2.77 -21.81
N GLU A 454 0.91 2.74 -20.49
CA GLU A 454 1.69 3.73 -19.72
C GLU A 454 3.14 3.29 -19.58
N LEU A 455 3.39 2.03 -19.18
CA LEU A 455 4.73 1.49 -19.00
C LEU A 455 4.77 -0.04 -18.91
N ILE A 456 5.98 -0.60 -19.08
CA ILE A 456 6.29 -2.01 -18.88
C ILE A 456 6.53 -2.31 -17.38
N ARG A 457 5.83 -3.29 -16.83
CA ARG A 457 5.90 -3.71 -15.43
C ARG A 457 6.91 -4.83 -15.20
N HIS A 458 8.19 -4.46 -15.19
CA HIS A 458 9.29 -5.40 -14.91
C HIS A 458 9.26 -5.98 -13.48
N ASP A 459 8.55 -5.33 -12.57
CA ASP A 459 8.38 -5.75 -11.17
C ASP A 459 7.32 -6.85 -10.99
N LYS A 460 6.55 -7.17 -12.03
CA LYS A 460 5.42 -8.10 -11.97
C LYS A 460 5.64 -9.32 -12.84
N SER A 461 5.33 -10.49 -12.29
CA SER A 461 5.26 -11.76 -13.03
C SER A 461 3.87 -12.00 -13.64
N ASN A 462 2.82 -11.41 -13.07
CA ASN A 462 1.43 -11.63 -13.47
C ASN A 462 0.69 -10.29 -13.62
N GLY A 463 -0.33 -10.28 -14.48
CA GLY A 463 -1.27 -9.17 -14.58
C GLY A 463 -2.17 -9.04 -13.35
N ASN A 464 -3.09 -8.08 -13.38
CA ASN A 464 -4.14 -7.97 -12.39
C ASN A 464 -5.15 -9.11 -12.53
N GLY A 465 -5.72 -9.53 -11.40
CA GLY A 465 -6.83 -10.48 -11.41
C GLY A 465 -8.15 -9.81 -11.78
N PHE A 466 -9.13 -10.61 -12.19
CA PHE A 466 -10.45 -10.13 -12.61
C PHE A 466 -11.08 -9.12 -11.66
N ILE A 467 -11.06 -9.37 -10.34
CA ILE A 467 -11.66 -8.48 -9.34
C ILE A 467 -11.02 -7.08 -9.37
N VAL A 468 -9.72 -7.00 -9.63
CA VAL A 468 -9.02 -5.71 -9.71
C VAL A 468 -9.43 -4.97 -10.97
N ILE A 469 -9.49 -5.66 -12.12
CA ILE A 469 -9.84 -5.05 -13.41
C ILE A 469 -11.30 -4.60 -13.42
N SER A 470 -12.23 -5.48 -13.03
CA SER A 470 -13.66 -5.15 -12.91
C SER A 470 -13.88 -3.98 -11.96
N SER A 471 -13.24 -3.98 -10.78
CA SER A 471 -13.34 -2.87 -9.83
C SER A 471 -12.76 -1.57 -10.41
N THR A 472 -11.69 -1.62 -11.21
CA THR A 472 -11.16 -0.44 -11.90
C THR A 472 -12.15 0.10 -12.95
N LEU A 473 -12.79 -0.77 -13.74
CA LEU A 473 -13.82 -0.36 -14.70
C LEU A 473 -15.06 0.21 -14.00
N GLU A 474 -15.54 -0.43 -12.93
CA GLU A 474 -16.60 0.10 -12.07
C GLU A 474 -16.23 1.51 -11.57
N ASN A 475 -15.00 1.71 -11.10
CA ASN A 475 -14.50 3.01 -10.66
C ASN A 475 -14.50 4.06 -11.77
N MET A 476 -14.15 3.66 -12.99
CA MET A 476 -14.24 4.54 -14.16
C MET A 476 -15.70 4.92 -14.45
N ILE A 477 -16.63 3.98 -14.35
CA ILE A 477 -18.08 4.25 -14.51
C ILE A 477 -18.57 5.20 -13.40
N GLU A 478 -18.26 4.92 -12.13
CA GLU A 478 -18.67 5.77 -11.01
C GLU A 478 -18.10 7.20 -11.10
N ASN A 479 -16.89 7.33 -11.67
CA ASN A 479 -16.15 8.58 -11.90
C ASN A 479 -16.22 9.52 -10.69
N ILE A 480 -15.81 9.03 -9.53
CA ILE A 480 -15.84 9.77 -8.26
C ILE A 480 -14.80 10.89 -8.33
N THR A 481 -15.29 12.12 -8.36
CA THR A 481 -14.49 13.35 -8.44
C THR A 481 -14.08 13.85 -7.06
N THR A 482 -13.26 14.90 -7.02
CA THR A 482 -12.95 15.61 -5.77
C THR A 482 -14.19 16.26 -5.15
N ASP A 483 -15.16 16.66 -5.96
CA ASP A 483 -16.40 17.28 -5.50
C ASP A 483 -17.29 16.24 -4.81
N ASP A 484 -17.42 15.04 -5.39
CA ASP A 484 -18.10 13.90 -4.75
C ASP A 484 -17.46 13.57 -3.38
N LEU A 485 -16.12 13.59 -3.30
CA LEU A 485 -15.42 13.35 -2.04
C LEU A 485 -15.67 14.45 -1.02
N ASN A 486 -15.74 15.72 -1.45
CA ASN A 486 -15.99 16.86 -0.58
C ASN A 486 -17.39 16.82 0.03
N GLU A 487 -18.39 16.52 -0.79
CA GLU A 487 -19.77 16.33 -0.36
C GLU A 487 -19.87 15.31 0.79
N VAL A 488 -19.24 14.15 0.60
CA VAL A 488 -19.25 13.04 1.58
C VAL A 488 -18.42 13.36 2.82
N CYS A 489 -17.27 14.03 2.68
CA CYS A 489 -16.39 14.32 3.82
C CYS A 489 -16.90 15.45 4.71
N MET A 490 -17.69 16.37 4.14
CA MET A 490 -18.26 17.51 4.84
C MET A 490 -19.69 17.25 5.34
N ASN A 491 -20.25 16.06 5.09
CA ASN A 491 -21.62 15.68 5.38
C ASN A 491 -22.62 16.72 4.80
N LEU A 492 -22.33 17.24 3.61
CA LEU A 492 -23.20 18.22 2.97
C LEU A 492 -24.48 17.54 2.50
N ALA A 493 -25.61 18.24 2.63
CA ALA A 493 -26.84 17.79 1.99
C ALA A 493 -26.60 17.67 0.49
N LYS A 494 -27.09 16.58 -0.10
CA LYS A 494 -26.98 16.39 -1.55
C LYS A 494 -27.62 17.59 -2.26
N SER A 495 -26.86 18.21 -3.15
CA SER A 495 -27.25 19.48 -3.77
C SER A 495 -28.36 19.29 -4.83
N ASP A 496 -28.86 20.38 -5.40
CA ASP A 496 -29.70 20.42 -6.63
C ASP A 496 -29.07 19.68 -7.86
N SER A 497 -27.91 19.04 -7.69
CA SER A 497 -27.32 18.04 -8.58
C SER A 497 -28.05 16.70 -8.62
N GLU A 498 -28.88 16.35 -7.63
CA GLU A 498 -29.54 15.04 -7.64
C GLU A 498 -30.48 14.86 -8.83
N GLU A 499 -31.37 15.82 -9.13
CA GLU A 499 -32.29 15.68 -10.26
C GLU A 499 -31.56 15.53 -11.59
N HIS A 500 -30.51 16.33 -11.81
CA HIS A 500 -29.69 16.21 -13.01
C HIS A 500 -28.97 14.85 -13.08
N MET A 501 -28.43 14.36 -11.96
CA MET A 501 -27.76 13.06 -11.91
C MET A 501 -28.75 11.90 -12.10
N ILE A 502 -29.97 12.00 -11.58
CA ILE A 502 -31.06 11.06 -11.82
C ILE A 502 -31.42 11.03 -13.31
N GLN A 503 -31.51 12.19 -13.97
CA GLN A 503 -31.76 12.27 -15.40
C GLN A 503 -30.63 11.64 -16.24
N LEU A 504 -29.37 11.93 -15.90
CA LEU A 504 -28.22 11.31 -16.57
C LEU A 504 -28.18 9.80 -16.36
N GLN A 505 -28.53 9.33 -15.16
CA GLN A 505 -28.62 7.92 -14.84
C GLN A 505 -29.73 7.24 -15.66
N ASP A 506 -30.94 7.79 -15.68
CA ASP A 506 -32.06 7.26 -16.45
C ASP A 506 -31.72 7.19 -17.95
N LEU A 507 -31.08 8.25 -18.49
CA LEU A 507 -30.59 8.25 -19.86
C LEU A 507 -29.54 7.14 -20.10
N PHE A 508 -28.61 6.96 -19.16
CA PHE A 508 -27.61 5.90 -19.21
C PHE A 508 -28.25 4.52 -19.23
N GLU A 509 -29.11 4.22 -18.26
CA GLU A 509 -29.81 2.93 -18.14
C GLU A 509 -30.59 2.60 -19.42
N ARG A 510 -31.35 3.56 -19.97
CA ARG A 510 -32.07 3.36 -21.24
C ARG A 510 -31.13 3.08 -22.41
N THR A 511 -30.01 3.81 -22.49
CA THR A 511 -29.05 3.69 -23.60
C THR A 511 -28.33 2.34 -23.61
N ILE A 512 -27.84 1.86 -22.47
CA ILE A 512 -27.18 0.54 -22.42
C ILE A 512 -28.17 -0.61 -22.61
N VAL A 513 -29.40 -0.50 -22.10
CA VAL A 513 -30.44 -1.51 -22.38
C VAL A 513 -30.80 -1.53 -23.87
N SER A 514 -31.01 -0.37 -24.51
CA SER A 514 -31.33 -0.30 -25.94
C SER A 514 -30.21 -0.82 -26.83
N ASN A 515 -28.95 -0.68 -26.39
CA ASN A 515 -27.77 -1.14 -27.13
C ASN A 515 -27.38 -2.58 -26.79
N ASN A 516 -28.16 -3.30 -25.98
CA ASN A 516 -27.84 -4.65 -25.51
C ASN A 516 -26.44 -4.74 -24.86
N ALA A 517 -26.04 -3.68 -24.16
CA ALA A 517 -24.77 -3.55 -23.45
C ALA A 517 -24.95 -3.92 -21.96
N THR A 518 -25.72 -4.98 -21.72
CA THR A 518 -26.03 -5.52 -20.40
C THR A 518 -25.01 -6.60 -20.01
N MET A 519 -25.06 -7.04 -18.77
CA MET A 519 -24.22 -8.11 -18.23
C MET A 519 -25.09 -9.29 -17.82
N HIS A 520 -24.63 -10.50 -18.14
CA HIS A 520 -25.26 -11.73 -17.68
C HIS A 520 -24.48 -12.29 -16.48
N LEU A 521 -25.18 -12.52 -15.38
CA LEU A 521 -24.59 -13.01 -14.13
C LEU A 521 -25.43 -14.15 -13.56
N ARG A 522 -24.86 -14.91 -12.63
CA ARG A 522 -25.54 -15.96 -11.90
C ARG A 522 -25.88 -15.50 -10.49
N LEU A 523 -27.13 -15.66 -10.07
CA LEU A 523 -27.57 -15.45 -8.69
C LEU A 523 -27.60 -16.77 -7.93
N SER A 524 -27.25 -16.72 -6.64
CA SER A 524 -27.40 -17.85 -5.73
C SER A 524 -27.89 -17.38 -4.36
N LEU A 525 -28.85 -18.09 -3.78
CA LEU A 525 -29.39 -17.77 -2.47
C LEU A 525 -28.59 -18.47 -1.35
N ASN A 526 -27.94 -17.67 -0.50
CA ASN A 526 -27.36 -18.16 0.75
C ASN A 526 -28.43 -18.21 1.83
N LYS A 527 -29.10 -19.36 1.94
CA LYS A 527 -30.18 -19.60 2.92
C LYS A 527 -29.77 -19.35 4.38
N ARG A 528 -28.48 -19.48 4.74
CA ARG A 528 -28.03 -19.26 6.13
C ARG A 528 -27.96 -17.78 6.49
N LYS A 529 -27.58 -16.94 5.53
CA LYS A 529 -27.46 -15.49 5.72
C LYS A 529 -28.67 -14.71 5.20
N ASN A 530 -29.57 -15.39 4.51
CA ASN A 530 -30.66 -14.79 3.76
C ASN A 530 -30.15 -13.72 2.76
N GLU A 531 -29.07 -14.04 2.05
CA GLU A 531 -28.38 -13.13 1.13
C GLU A 531 -28.33 -13.73 -0.28
N ILE A 532 -28.55 -12.89 -1.30
CA ILE A 532 -28.38 -13.28 -2.70
C ILE A 532 -26.99 -12.86 -3.16
N ASN A 533 -26.20 -13.84 -3.62
CA ASN A 533 -24.87 -13.61 -4.14
C ASN A 533 -24.88 -13.55 -5.66
N VAL A 534 -24.15 -12.59 -6.22
CA VAL A 534 -23.94 -12.47 -7.66
C VAL A 534 -22.59 -13.07 -8.04
N GLN A 535 -22.59 -13.91 -9.07
CA GLN A 535 -21.48 -14.75 -9.49
C GLN A 535 -21.26 -14.68 -11.01
N TYR A 536 -20.05 -15.04 -11.41
CA TYR A 536 -19.59 -15.16 -12.79
C TYR A 536 -18.79 -16.46 -12.94
N SER A 537 -18.67 -16.95 -14.17
CA SER A 537 -17.80 -18.05 -14.53
C SER A 537 -16.48 -17.54 -15.12
N ILE A 538 -15.39 -18.26 -14.90
CA ILE A 538 -14.15 -18.05 -15.66
C ILE A 538 -13.93 -19.29 -16.51
N GLN A 539 -13.81 -19.12 -17.83
CA GLN A 539 -13.44 -20.24 -18.71
C GLN A 539 -12.04 -20.72 -18.36
N GLY A 540 -11.93 -21.94 -17.85
CA GLY A 540 -10.66 -22.63 -17.82
C GLY A 540 -10.24 -22.96 -19.25
N THR A 541 -8.98 -22.70 -19.61
CA THR A 541 -8.41 -23.11 -20.89
C THR A 541 -8.08 -24.60 -20.96
N GLN A 542 -8.31 -25.37 -19.88
CA GLN A 542 -8.05 -26.80 -19.83
C GLN A 542 -9.35 -27.62 -19.79
N GLN A 543 -9.45 -28.59 -20.70
CA GLN A 543 -10.49 -29.63 -20.81
C GLN A 543 -10.69 -30.51 -19.55
N GLN A 544 -9.95 -30.27 -18.45
CA GLN A 544 -9.99 -31.10 -17.25
C GLN A 544 -11.12 -30.75 -16.27
N TRP A 545 -11.84 -29.66 -16.48
CA TRP A 545 -12.97 -29.27 -15.63
C TRP A 545 -14.26 -29.24 -16.46
N PRO A 546 -15.15 -30.24 -16.31
CA PRO A 546 -16.45 -30.24 -16.99
C PRO A 546 -17.40 -29.15 -16.47
N GLU A 547 -17.11 -28.57 -15.30
CA GLU A 547 -17.86 -27.45 -14.71
C GLU A 547 -16.96 -26.22 -14.58
N TRP A 548 -17.47 -25.08 -15.02
CA TRP A 548 -16.75 -23.81 -14.98
C TRP A 548 -16.55 -23.37 -13.52
N PRO A 549 -15.32 -23.11 -13.05
CA PRO A 549 -15.12 -22.61 -11.69
C PRO A 549 -15.84 -21.26 -11.55
N LEU A 550 -16.80 -21.23 -10.64
CA LEU A 550 -17.62 -20.08 -10.33
C LEU A 550 -16.94 -19.23 -9.28
N TYR A 551 -16.85 -17.93 -9.55
CA TYR A 551 -16.27 -16.97 -8.65
C TYR A 551 -17.38 -16.02 -8.18
N THR A 552 -17.40 -15.76 -6.87
CA THR A 552 -18.38 -14.84 -6.27
C THR A 552 -17.82 -13.42 -6.27
N VAL A 553 -18.56 -12.46 -6.81
CA VAL A 553 -18.07 -11.07 -6.96
C VAL A 553 -18.68 -10.16 -5.92
N LEU A 554 -19.98 -10.29 -5.64
CA LEU A 554 -20.73 -9.14 -5.11
C LEU A 554 -21.77 -9.58 -4.08
N SER A 555 -21.75 -8.89 -2.93
CA SER A 555 -22.77 -8.97 -1.89
C SER A 555 -23.81 -7.84 -1.99
N SER A 556 -23.82 -7.06 -3.08
CA SER A 556 -24.70 -5.91 -3.23
C SER A 556 -25.27 -5.80 -4.65
N CYS A 557 -26.55 -6.12 -4.79
CA CYS A 557 -27.36 -5.83 -5.95
C CYS A 557 -28.58 -4.99 -5.55
N VAL A 558 -29.25 -4.40 -6.53
CA VAL A 558 -30.58 -3.79 -6.38
C VAL A 558 -31.50 -4.39 -7.44
N TRP A 559 -32.77 -4.52 -7.10
CA TRP A 559 -33.78 -5.08 -7.99
C TRP A 559 -34.49 -3.97 -8.74
N ASP A 560 -34.77 -4.18 -10.02
CA ASP A 560 -35.70 -3.32 -10.73
C ASP A 560 -37.12 -3.54 -10.18
N LYS A 561 -37.64 -2.51 -9.50
CA LYS A 561 -38.97 -2.55 -8.89
C LYS A 561 -40.09 -2.40 -9.90
N GLU A 562 -39.84 -1.79 -11.06
CA GLU A 562 -40.87 -1.64 -12.11
C GLU A 562 -41.21 -2.99 -12.74
N LEU A 563 -40.27 -3.93 -12.71
CA LEU A 563 -40.40 -5.27 -13.29
C LEU A 563 -40.65 -6.37 -12.25
N ASP A 564 -40.80 -6.01 -10.97
CA ASP A 564 -41.03 -6.92 -9.83
C ASP A 564 -40.05 -8.12 -9.76
N VAL A 565 -38.80 -7.90 -10.19
CA VAL A 565 -37.81 -8.96 -10.41
C VAL A 565 -37.47 -9.72 -9.12
N GLU A 566 -37.50 -9.03 -7.98
CA GLU A 566 -37.19 -9.60 -6.67
C GLU A 566 -38.15 -10.72 -6.28
N ASN A 567 -39.46 -10.46 -6.34
CA ASN A 567 -40.47 -11.44 -5.98
C ASN A 567 -40.41 -12.64 -6.92
N PHE A 568 -40.24 -12.42 -8.23
CA PHE A 568 -40.03 -13.52 -9.17
C PHE A 568 -38.79 -14.37 -8.86
N ALA A 569 -37.70 -13.74 -8.42
CA ALA A 569 -36.48 -14.46 -8.06
C ALA A 569 -36.68 -15.30 -6.79
N LEU A 570 -37.33 -14.73 -5.76
CA LEU A 570 -37.65 -15.44 -4.52
C LEU A 570 -38.59 -16.61 -4.77
N ASP A 571 -39.66 -16.41 -5.55
CA ASP A 571 -40.58 -17.47 -5.97
C ASP A 571 -39.84 -18.58 -6.73
N ALA A 572 -38.90 -18.22 -7.63
CA ALA A 572 -38.12 -19.21 -8.35
C ALA A 572 -37.21 -20.02 -7.41
N PHE A 573 -36.56 -19.38 -6.43
CA PHE A 573 -35.75 -20.08 -5.43
C PHE A 573 -36.58 -20.99 -4.51
N GLU A 574 -37.79 -20.56 -4.13
CA GLU A 574 -38.67 -21.30 -3.21
C GLU A 574 -39.45 -22.42 -3.91
N MET A 575 -40.15 -22.09 -5.00
CA MET A 575 -41.09 -23.01 -5.65
C MET A 575 -40.40 -24.02 -6.57
N ARG A 576 -39.32 -23.62 -7.24
CA ARG A 576 -38.65 -24.47 -8.27
C ARG A 576 -37.47 -25.26 -7.70
N ASN A 577 -37.13 -25.05 -6.42
CA ASN A 577 -35.96 -25.62 -5.77
C ASN A 577 -34.66 -25.39 -6.60
N GLU A 578 -34.61 -24.29 -7.36
CA GLU A 578 -33.47 -23.93 -8.17
C GLU A 578 -32.32 -23.50 -7.25
N ARG A 579 -31.12 -24.05 -7.47
CA ARG A 579 -29.94 -23.68 -6.68
C ARG A 579 -29.35 -22.33 -7.11
N TYR A 580 -29.69 -21.86 -8.31
CA TYR A 580 -29.17 -20.67 -8.93
C TYR A 580 -30.08 -20.18 -10.05
N LEU A 581 -30.05 -18.87 -10.31
CA LEU A 581 -30.74 -18.20 -11.42
C LEU A 581 -29.72 -17.50 -12.30
N TYR A 582 -30.03 -17.31 -13.58
CA TYR A 582 -29.24 -16.46 -14.47
C TYR A 582 -29.99 -15.16 -14.72
N VAL A 583 -29.30 -14.04 -14.59
CA VAL A 583 -29.90 -12.72 -14.65
C VAL A 583 -29.17 -11.81 -15.61
N GLU A 584 -29.93 -10.87 -16.15
CA GLU A 584 -29.42 -9.75 -16.89
C GLU A 584 -29.41 -8.52 -15.97
N CYS A 585 -28.31 -7.76 -16.00
CA CYS A 585 -28.09 -6.65 -15.10
C CYS A 585 -27.18 -5.58 -15.71
N ILE A 586 -27.13 -4.42 -15.06
CA ILE A 586 -26.25 -3.30 -15.40
C ILE A 586 -25.57 -2.77 -14.14
N PHE A 587 -24.35 -2.24 -14.27
CA PHE A 587 -23.70 -1.53 -13.18
C PHE A 587 -24.10 -0.06 -13.18
N VAL A 588 -24.60 0.44 -12.05
CA VAL A 588 -25.19 1.77 -11.97
C VAL A 588 -24.20 2.77 -11.35
N PRO A 589 -23.70 3.78 -12.09
CA PRO A 589 -22.63 4.69 -11.67
C PRO A 589 -22.89 5.45 -10.38
N HIS A 590 -24.13 5.84 -10.10
CA HIS A 590 -24.47 6.66 -8.93
C HIS A 590 -24.74 5.84 -7.66
N ILE A 591 -25.18 4.60 -7.81
CA ILE A 591 -25.51 3.70 -6.69
C ILE A 591 -24.30 2.82 -6.33
N GLY A 592 -23.41 2.56 -7.29
CA GLY A 592 -22.27 1.64 -7.11
C GLY A 592 -22.73 0.19 -6.89
N LYS A 593 -23.88 -0.17 -7.46
CA LYS A 593 -24.51 -1.49 -7.34
C LYS A 593 -24.96 -2.00 -8.71
N TYR A 594 -25.13 -3.31 -8.78
CA TYR A 594 -25.67 -4.00 -9.95
C TYR A 594 -27.19 -4.00 -9.88
N LYS A 595 -27.85 -3.37 -10.85
CA LYS A 595 -29.30 -3.37 -11.00
C LYS A 595 -29.72 -4.57 -11.82
N ILE A 596 -30.48 -5.48 -11.22
CA ILE A 596 -31.03 -6.67 -11.88
C ILE A 596 -32.30 -6.26 -12.63
N ILE A 597 -32.27 -6.39 -13.96
CA ILE A 597 -33.37 -5.94 -14.84
C ILE A 597 -34.20 -7.11 -15.39
N SER A 598 -33.68 -8.34 -15.38
CA SER A 598 -34.43 -9.52 -15.86
C SER A 598 -33.85 -10.84 -15.34
N LEU A 599 -34.71 -11.86 -15.20
CA LEU A 599 -34.33 -13.25 -14.87
C LEU A 599 -34.01 -14.11 -16.09
N LYS A 600 -33.96 -13.53 -17.29
CA LYS A 600 -33.69 -14.25 -18.55
C LYS A 600 -32.21 -14.16 -18.95
N GLY A 601 -31.31 -14.26 -17.98
CA GLY A 601 -29.87 -14.26 -18.28
C GLY A 601 -29.45 -15.51 -19.06
N ASP A 602 -28.49 -15.37 -19.98
CA ASP A 602 -27.92 -16.49 -20.74
C ASP A 602 -26.73 -17.10 -19.97
N GLU A 603 -26.81 -18.40 -19.66
CA GLU A 603 -25.74 -19.15 -18.99
C GLU A 603 -24.41 -19.09 -19.75
N GLN A 604 -24.46 -19.13 -21.08
CA GLN A 604 -23.26 -19.09 -21.92
C GLN A 604 -22.54 -17.73 -21.85
N ARG A 605 -23.24 -16.70 -21.34
CA ARG A 605 -22.75 -15.33 -21.27
C ARG A 605 -22.31 -14.86 -19.88
N CYS A 606 -22.28 -15.78 -18.93
CA CYS A 606 -21.86 -15.51 -17.55
C CYS A 606 -20.34 -15.43 -17.37
N CYS A 607 -19.56 -15.39 -18.47
CA CYS A 607 -18.11 -15.47 -18.42
C CYS A 607 -17.42 -14.12 -18.18
N ALA A 608 -16.25 -14.18 -17.52
CA ALA A 608 -15.47 -13.02 -17.10
C ALA A 608 -15.13 -12.02 -18.22
N ASP A 609 -14.76 -12.51 -19.40
CA ASP A 609 -14.41 -11.69 -20.57
C ASP A 609 -15.60 -10.87 -21.08
N GLN A 610 -16.79 -11.45 -21.10
CA GLN A 610 -18.01 -10.76 -21.47
C GLN A 610 -18.41 -9.74 -20.43
N VAL A 611 -18.30 -10.09 -19.14
CA VAL A 611 -18.53 -9.14 -18.04
C VAL A 611 -17.62 -7.91 -18.18
N LEU A 612 -16.31 -8.11 -18.37
CA LEU A 612 -15.37 -6.99 -18.54
C LEU A 612 -15.67 -6.17 -19.79
N SER A 613 -16.07 -6.81 -20.89
CA SER A 613 -16.42 -6.14 -22.15
C SER A 613 -17.68 -5.27 -22.02
N SER A 614 -18.70 -5.76 -21.29
CA SER A 614 -19.89 -4.97 -20.99
C SER A 614 -19.56 -3.78 -20.08
N LEU A 615 -18.73 -3.97 -19.05
CA LEU A 615 -18.25 -2.86 -18.20
C LEU A 615 -17.47 -1.82 -19.00
N GLU A 616 -16.59 -2.22 -19.93
CA GLU A 616 -15.88 -1.29 -20.81
C GLU A 616 -16.86 -0.47 -21.68
N THR A 617 -17.88 -1.12 -22.23
CA THR A 617 -18.94 -0.46 -23.00
C THR A 617 -19.74 0.54 -22.15
N MET A 618 -20.01 0.18 -20.88
CA MET A 618 -20.65 1.06 -19.91
C MET A 618 -19.77 2.28 -19.60
N VAL A 619 -18.44 2.11 -19.43
CA VAL A 619 -17.50 3.24 -19.26
C VAL A 619 -17.66 4.21 -20.43
N THR A 620 -17.54 3.73 -21.66
CA THR A 620 -17.59 4.61 -22.83
C THR A 620 -18.94 5.28 -23.01
N THR A 621 -20.04 4.57 -22.76
CA THR A 621 -21.39 5.13 -22.84
C THR A 621 -21.59 6.23 -21.80
N TRP A 622 -21.17 5.99 -20.55
CA TRP A 622 -21.33 6.95 -19.46
C TRP A 622 -20.58 8.27 -19.73
N PHE A 623 -19.32 8.18 -20.18
CA PHE A 623 -18.54 9.37 -20.51
C PHE A 623 -19.14 10.16 -21.68
N LYS A 624 -19.62 9.48 -22.74
CA LYS A 624 -20.30 10.16 -23.86
C LYS A 624 -21.55 10.92 -23.41
N ILE A 625 -22.34 10.32 -22.52
CA ILE A 625 -23.54 10.97 -21.97
C ILE A 625 -23.16 12.21 -21.17
N LYS A 626 -22.21 12.08 -20.25
CA LYS A 626 -21.70 13.20 -19.43
C LYS A 626 -21.12 14.34 -20.27
N ASP A 627 -20.36 14.03 -21.31
CA ASP A 627 -19.77 15.05 -22.19
C ASP A 627 -20.82 15.79 -23.03
N THR A 628 -21.88 15.09 -23.45
CA THR A 628 -22.94 15.68 -24.30
C THR A 628 -23.93 16.51 -23.48
N HIS A 629 -24.15 16.16 -22.22
CA HIS A 629 -25.18 16.75 -21.35
C HIS A 629 -24.58 17.51 -20.17
N GLN A 630 -23.40 18.12 -20.35
CA GLN A 630 -22.81 19.00 -19.35
C GLN A 630 -23.79 20.13 -19.00
N ARG A 631 -23.84 20.52 -17.72
CA ARG A 631 -24.60 21.70 -17.30
C ARG A 631 -24.17 22.90 -18.16
N PRO A 632 -25.10 23.73 -18.67
CA PRO A 632 -24.73 25.02 -19.24
C PRO A 632 -23.89 25.76 -18.20
N SER A 633 -22.71 26.24 -18.58
CA SER A 633 -21.94 27.14 -17.71
C SER A 633 -22.86 28.31 -17.34
N ILE A 634 -23.02 28.56 -16.05
CA ILE A 634 -23.53 29.85 -15.60
C ILE A 634 -22.43 30.85 -15.98
N ASP A 635 -22.53 31.42 -17.18
CA ASP A 635 -21.76 32.59 -17.53
C ASP A 635 -22.05 33.64 -16.46
N GLN A 636 -21.00 34.03 -15.73
CA GLN A 636 -20.95 35.30 -15.03
C GLN A 636 -20.90 36.42 -16.08
N GLY A 637 -22.05 36.65 -16.73
CA GLY A 637 -22.24 37.69 -17.72
C GLY A 637 -23.55 38.40 -17.44
N ASP A 638 -23.45 39.56 -16.80
CA ASP A 638 -24.43 40.66 -16.77
C ASP A 638 -25.88 40.30 -17.10
N ALA A 639 -26.58 39.66 -16.17
CA ALA A 639 -28.04 39.69 -16.17
C ALA A 639 -28.51 41.09 -15.73
N PRO A 640 -29.30 41.83 -16.53
CA PRO A 640 -29.84 43.11 -16.10
C PRO A 640 -30.76 42.89 -14.88
N PRO A 641 -30.80 43.82 -13.91
CA PRO A 641 -31.47 43.59 -12.64
C PRO A 641 -32.95 43.27 -12.88
N ALA A 642 -33.37 42.09 -12.39
CA ALA A 642 -34.76 41.65 -12.41
C ALA A 642 -35.64 42.72 -11.74
N LYS A 643 -36.58 43.27 -12.52
CA LYS A 643 -37.62 44.16 -12.01
C LYS A 643 -38.44 43.40 -10.98
N LYS A 644 -38.48 43.91 -9.74
CA LYS A 644 -39.40 43.43 -8.70
C LYS A 644 -40.83 43.39 -9.24
N PRO A 645 -41.59 42.29 -9.07
CA PRO A 645 -43.00 42.29 -9.38
C PRO A 645 -43.71 43.25 -8.41
N LYS A 646 -44.49 44.17 -8.98
CA LYS A 646 -45.44 45.00 -8.22
C LYS A 646 -46.51 44.07 -7.65
N THR A 647 -46.58 44.03 -6.32
CA THR A 647 -47.74 43.58 -5.58
C THR A 647 -48.96 44.36 -6.03
N ASN A 648 -50.00 43.66 -6.48
CA ASN A 648 -51.37 44.17 -6.55
C ASN A 648 -52.30 43.10 -5.99
N VAL A 649 -52.94 43.51 -4.87
CA VAL A 649 -54.02 42.89 -4.09
C VAL A 649 -53.64 41.68 -3.26
#